data_AF-A0AA86GG01-F1
#
_entry.id   AF-A0AA86GG01-F1
#
_cell.length_a   1.000
_cell.length_b   1.000
_cell.length_c   1.000
_cell.angle_alpha   90.00
_cell.angle_beta   90.00
_cell.angle_gamma   90.00
#
_symmetry.space_group_name_H-M   'P 1'
#
loop_
_entity.id
_entity.type
_entity.pdbx_description
1 polymer ?
#
loop_
_entity_poly.entity_id
_entity_poly.type
_entity_poly.pdbx_seq_one_letter_code
_entity_poly.pdbx_strand_id
1 'polypeptide(L)'
;MHAPSCALRRHSKMRAYSTLRRAAAILLAMLVLLPAVARADTTSVQTTWRLLDYVAVDYGGAVHDGRVISQAEYAEMLEFTDSAAANIAALPPKGARAQLVADAKRLKAAVVAKESPREVARQARSVAAALLNAYPVPLAPARSPDLARGATLYGQNCASCHGMSGDGRGPDAARLDPPPIAFSDAARARERSVFGLYQVIEQGLDGTAMQSFADLPAADRWALAFYSGRFAFRDTTQGERIWQSDAGVRRLVPDMPTLTAMTPAALGAKIGQPEADAVMAYLRANPQAVTGSGAGSLALARERLEQSFAAYAAGKRQQAGELALSAYLDGFEPLEPLLASRDGALMARIETAMGAVRAAIQKGAPVAEVRHEISALDTLFTDAEQVLAPEQASSTSAFVGALTILLREGLEALLVVIAIVAFLRKAERPEALRYVHAGWVAALAAGGLTWALATYAIGVSGASRELTEGFGSLLAAVILLSVGIWMHGKSQADQWQRYIHAKLSAALSKRSSWFLFGLAFLAVYREVFETILFYAALASQGSGGAVFGGFVTGLVLLAVIAWAMLRYSQRLPIGKFFSYSSALMAVLAAVLAGKGTAALQEAGMLSVTPVSGWPRVTLLGIYPTLQVILMQAAALVIIILGFWYNRRAIEAGRPAKAGNQSA
;
A
#
# COMPACT_ATOMS: atom_id res chain seq x y z
N MET A 1 -1.49 -62.89 -37.33
CA MET A 1 -1.69 -62.28 -36.01
C MET A 1 -0.57 -61.29 -35.73
N HIS A 2 -0.76 -59.97 -35.87
CA HIS A 2 0.03 -58.94 -35.19
C HIS A 2 -0.52 -57.53 -35.42
N ALA A 3 -1.22 -57.03 -34.40
CA ALA A 3 -1.35 -55.64 -33.92
C ALA A 3 -2.39 -55.71 -32.79
N PRO A 4 -2.20 -55.10 -31.59
CA PRO A 4 -2.10 -53.63 -31.47
C PRO A 4 -1.30 -53.10 -30.25
N SER A 5 -0.38 -52.14 -30.42
CA SER A 5 0.22 -51.42 -29.25
C SER A 5 0.46 -49.91 -29.45
N CYS A 6 0.05 -49.32 -30.58
CA CYS A 6 0.32 -47.89 -30.84
C CYS A 6 -0.76 -46.95 -30.26
N ALA A 7 -1.97 -47.44 -29.99
CA ALA A 7 -3.09 -46.60 -29.53
C ALA A 7 -3.01 -46.22 -28.03
N LEU A 8 -2.48 -47.10 -27.16
CA LEU A 8 -2.49 -46.89 -25.70
C LEU A 8 -1.49 -45.82 -25.21
N ARG A 9 -0.40 -45.54 -25.94
CA ARG A 9 0.61 -44.52 -25.55
C ARG A 9 0.25 -43.07 -25.89
N ARG A 10 -0.67 -42.83 -26.83
CA ARG A 10 -1.18 -41.47 -27.12
C ARG A 10 -2.23 -41.02 -26.10
N HIS A 11 -2.98 -41.96 -25.52
CA HIS A 11 -4.03 -41.66 -24.54
C HIS A 11 -3.50 -41.20 -23.17
N SER A 12 -2.32 -41.64 -22.71
CA SER A 12 -1.78 -41.20 -21.41
C SER A 12 -1.19 -39.78 -21.45
N LYS A 13 -0.55 -39.39 -22.56
CA LYS A 13 0.02 -38.03 -22.73
C LYS A 13 -1.05 -36.94 -22.85
N MET A 14 -2.19 -37.22 -23.48
CA MET A 14 -3.31 -36.27 -23.55
C MET A 14 -4.07 -36.13 -22.23
N ARG A 15 -4.17 -37.20 -21.43
CA ARG A 15 -4.82 -37.14 -20.10
C ARG A 15 -4.03 -36.28 -19.11
N ALA A 16 -2.70 -36.29 -19.15
CA ALA A 16 -1.85 -35.51 -18.23
C ALA A 16 -1.87 -33.99 -18.49
N TYR A 17 -1.92 -33.55 -19.75
CA TYR A 17 -2.13 -32.13 -20.09
C TYR A 17 -3.54 -31.67 -19.71
N SER A 18 -4.54 -32.56 -19.73
CA SER A 18 -5.89 -32.25 -19.30
C SER A 18 -6.02 -32.10 -17.78
N THR A 19 -5.24 -32.85 -16.98
CA THR A 19 -5.25 -32.74 -15.51
C THR A 19 -4.56 -31.47 -15.03
N LEU A 20 -3.47 -31.02 -15.67
CA LEU A 20 -2.82 -29.75 -15.32
C LEU A 20 -3.70 -28.53 -15.71
N ARG A 21 -4.36 -28.57 -16.88
CA ARG A 21 -5.36 -27.56 -17.26
C ARG A 21 -6.57 -27.54 -16.33
N ARG A 22 -7.03 -28.71 -15.86
CA ARG A 22 -8.14 -28.81 -14.90
C ARG A 22 -7.75 -28.29 -13.53
N ALA A 23 -6.54 -28.56 -13.05
CA ALA A 23 -6.04 -28.01 -11.79
C ALA A 23 -5.92 -26.48 -11.85
N ALA A 24 -5.38 -25.93 -12.94
CA ALA A 24 -5.32 -24.48 -13.17
C ALA A 24 -6.71 -23.84 -13.29
N ALA A 25 -7.67 -24.51 -13.96
CA ALA A 25 -9.05 -24.04 -14.08
C ALA A 25 -9.84 -24.13 -12.76
N ILE A 26 -9.57 -25.13 -11.92
CA ILE A 26 -10.17 -25.24 -10.58
C ILE A 26 -9.61 -24.15 -9.66
N LEU A 27 -8.31 -23.83 -9.75
CA LEU A 27 -7.71 -22.71 -9.02
C LEU A 27 -8.32 -21.37 -9.46
N LEU A 28 -8.53 -21.18 -10.77
CA LEU A 28 -9.16 -19.99 -11.34
C LEU A 28 -10.64 -19.88 -10.95
N ALA A 29 -11.37 -21.01 -10.90
CA ALA A 29 -12.77 -21.06 -10.48
C ALA A 29 -12.94 -20.82 -8.97
N MET A 30 -12.00 -21.28 -8.13
CA MET A 30 -11.98 -20.97 -6.70
C MET A 30 -11.70 -19.48 -6.44
N LEU A 31 -10.96 -18.79 -7.32
CA LEU A 31 -10.76 -17.34 -7.25
C LEU A 31 -12.03 -16.53 -7.58
N VAL A 32 -12.98 -17.10 -8.35
CA VAL A 32 -14.21 -16.42 -8.77
C VAL A 32 -15.36 -16.58 -7.75
N LEU A 33 -15.20 -17.47 -6.76
CA LEU A 33 -16.24 -17.82 -5.76
C LEU A 33 -16.09 -17.09 -4.41
N LEU A 34 -15.35 -15.99 -4.33
CA LEU A 34 -15.31 -15.15 -3.12
C LEU A 34 -16.55 -14.24 -3.05
N PRO A 35 -17.21 -14.13 -1.87
CA PRO A 35 -18.47 -13.40 -1.74
C PRO A 35 -18.25 -11.88 -1.83
N ALA A 36 -19.06 -11.22 -2.66
CA ALA A 36 -19.05 -9.79 -2.95
C ALA A 36 -19.59 -8.88 -1.81
N VAL A 37 -19.48 -9.28 -0.54
CA VAL A 37 -20.33 -8.70 0.53
C VAL A 37 -19.69 -7.53 1.30
N ALA A 38 -18.38 -7.29 1.17
CA ALA A 38 -17.72 -6.28 2.02
C ALA A 38 -17.88 -4.81 1.56
N ARG A 39 -18.31 -4.55 0.31
CA ARG A 39 -18.32 -3.19 -0.28
C ARG A 39 -19.61 -2.40 -0.04
N ALA A 40 -20.73 -3.08 0.22
CA ALA A 40 -22.03 -2.44 0.40
C ALA A 40 -22.21 -1.82 1.80
N ASP A 41 -21.64 -2.45 2.83
CA ASP A 41 -21.84 -2.04 4.23
C ASP A 41 -21.17 -0.69 4.57
N THR A 42 -20.00 -0.39 3.99
CA THR A 42 -19.26 0.85 4.29
C THR A 42 -19.96 2.10 3.75
N THR A 43 -20.54 2.00 2.55
CA THR A 43 -21.23 3.13 1.90
C THR A 43 -22.48 3.51 2.67
N SER A 44 -23.28 2.53 3.12
CA SER A 44 -24.47 2.79 3.93
C SER A 44 -24.14 3.52 5.23
N VAL A 45 -23.04 3.16 5.89
CA VAL A 45 -22.59 3.81 7.13
C VAL A 45 -22.14 5.25 6.87
N GLN A 46 -21.37 5.47 5.80
CA GLN A 46 -20.91 6.80 5.39
C GLN A 46 -22.07 7.74 5.04
N THR A 47 -23.03 7.26 4.24
CA THR A 47 -24.23 8.03 3.89
C THR A 47 -25.07 8.37 5.13
N THR A 48 -25.25 7.42 6.05
CA THR A 48 -25.97 7.65 7.31
C THR A 48 -25.28 8.69 8.18
N TRP A 49 -23.95 8.58 8.33
CA TRP A 49 -23.18 9.55 9.08
C TRP A 49 -23.30 10.96 8.49
N ARG A 50 -23.28 11.09 7.15
CA ARG A 50 -23.46 12.37 6.46
C ARG A 50 -24.83 13.01 6.73
N LEU A 51 -25.91 12.22 6.71
CA LEU A 51 -27.25 12.72 7.05
C LEU A 51 -27.28 13.27 8.48
N LEU A 52 -26.65 12.57 9.42
CA LEU A 52 -26.53 13.03 10.81
C LEU A 52 -25.67 14.30 10.92
N ASP A 53 -24.56 14.40 10.17
CA ASP A 53 -23.72 15.61 10.13
C ASP A 53 -24.49 16.80 9.53
N TYR A 54 -25.27 16.59 8.46
CA TYR A 54 -26.10 17.62 7.85
C TYR A 54 -27.14 18.15 8.85
N VAL A 55 -27.90 17.24 9.50
CA VAL A 55 -28.87 17.61 10.54
C VAL A 55 -28.18 18.37 11.69
N ALA A 56 -26.95 18.01 12.05
CA ALA A 56 -26.22 18.68 13.12
C ALA A 56 -25.79 20.11 12.78
N VAL A 57 -25.56 20.43 11.51
CA VAL A 57 -25.03 21.73 11.07
C VAL A 57 -26.15 22.66 10.59
N ASP A 58 -27.08 22.13 9.80
CA ASP A 58 -27.98 22.96 9.00
C ASP A 58 -29.38 23.12 9.64
N TYR A 59 -29.72 22.35 10.68
CA TYR A 59 -31.00 22.47 11.38
C TYR A 59 -31.26 23.88 11.98
N GLY A 60 -30.20 24.63 12.32
CA GLY A 60 -30.33 26.01 12.79
C GLY A 60 -30.84 27.00 11.72
N GLY A 61 -30.73 26.66 10.44
CA GLY A 61 -31.35 27.41 9.33
C GLY A 61 -32.83 27.10 9.15
N ALA A 62 -33.28 25.92 9.61
CA ALA A 62 -34.66 25.48 9.53
C ALA A 62 -35.52 25.96 10.71
N VAL A 63 -34.97 25.93 11.93
CA VAL A 63 -35.69 26.22 13.18
C VAL A 63 -34.89 27.16 14.07
N HIS A 64 -35.54 28.22 14.54
CA HIS A 64 -34.99 29.17 15.50
C HIS A 64 -36.01 29.44 16.62
N ASP A 65 -35.59 29.37 17.89
CA ASP A 65 -36.42 29.55 19.08
C ASP A 65 -37.75 28.75 19.06
N GLY A 66 -37.69 27.49 18.63
CA GLY A 66 -38.85 26.61 18.55
C GLY A 66 -39.82 26.92 17.39
N ARG A 67 -39.49 27.89 16.54
CA ARG A 67 -40.28 28.26 15.35
C ARG A 67 -39.56 27.83 14.07
N VAL A 68 -40.33 27.33 13.12
CA VAL A 68 -39.81 27.01 11.78
C VAL A 68 -39.62 28.33 11.02
N ILE A 69 -38.37 28.62 10.66
CA ILE A 69 -37.97 29.82 9.90
C ILE A 69 -37.78 29.51 8.41
N SER A 70 -37.56 28.24 8.05
CA SER A 70 -37.57 27.74 6.67
C SER A 70 -38.34 26.42 6.60
N GLN A 71 -39.52 26.44 5.96
CA GLN A 71 -40.40 25.27 5.88
C GLN A 71 -39.80 24.15 5.03
N ALA A 72 -39.06 24.51 3.97
CA ALA A 72 -38.39 23.56 3.08
C ALA A 72 -37.24 22.86 3.82
N GLU A 73 -36.34 23.62 4.44
CA GLU A 73 -35.23 23.06 5.21
C GLU A 73 -35.73 22.22 6.39
N TYR A 74 -36.83 22.62 7.05
CA TYR A 74 -37.42 21.81 8.12
C TYR A 74 -37.95 20.46 7.63
N ALA A 75 -38.56 20.42 6.45
CA ALA A 75 -39.00 19.18 5.83
C ALA A 75 -37.82 18.26 5.49
N GLU A 76 -36.71 18.82 4.97
CA GLU A 76 -35.47 18.07 4.74
C GLU A 76 -34.90 17.50 6.04
N MET A 77 -34.92 18.25 7.15
CA MET A 77 -34.40 17.76 8.44
C MET A 77 -35.20 16.55 8.94
N LEU A 78 -36.51 16.53 8.71
CA LEU A 78 -37.36 15.38 9.01
C LEU A 78 -37.02 14.19 8.10
N GLU A 79 -36.84 14.42 6.79
CA GLU A 79 -36.48 13.37 5.84
C GLU A 79 -35.10 12.76 6.12
N PHE A 80 -34.10 13.58 6.45
CA PHE A 80 -32.75 13.13 6.75
C PHE A 80 -32.69 12.33 8.06
N THR A 81 -33.43 12.76 9.09
CA THR A 81 -33.52 11.98 10.34
C THR A 81 -34.26 10.66 10.15
N ASP A 82 -35.28 10.62 9.28
CA ASP A 82 -35.97 9.38 8.89
C ASP A 82 -35.07 8.42 8.11
N SER A 83 -34.40 8.93 7.09
CA SER A 83 -33.47 8.16 6.26
C SER A 83 -32.30 7.63 7.10
N ALA A 84 -31.77 8.43 8.01
CA ALA A 84 -30.73 7.98 8.93
C ALA A 84 -31.23 6.83 9.83
N ALA A 85 -32.43 6.94 10.41
CA ALA A 85 -32.99 5.89 11.24
C ALA A 85 -33.26 4.59 10.46
N ALA A 86 -33.77 4.70 9.23
CA ALA A 86 -34.01 3.56 8.34
C ALA A 86 -32.70 2.86 7.95
N ASN A 87 -31.67 3.64 7.57
CA ASN A 87 -30.36 3.09 7.21
C ASN A 87 -29.70 2.37 8.39
N ILE A 88 -29.73 2.95 9.60
CA ILE A 88 -29.23 2.29 10.81
C ILE A 88 -29.99 0.98 11.08
N ALA A 89 -31.30 0.98 10.85
CA ALA A 89 -32.12 -0.21 10.98
C ALA A 89 -31.85 -1.26 9.89
N ALA A 90 -31.21 -0.91 8.76
CA ALA A 90 -30.84 -1.86 7.72
C ALA A 90 -29.43 -2.46 7.90
N LEU A 91 -28.59 -1.88 8.77
CA LEU A 91 -27.20 -2.33 8.98
C LEU A 91 -27.10 -3.77 9.49
N PRO A 92 -25.97 -4.47 9.25
CA PRO A 92 -25.74 -5.82 9.76
C PRO A 92 -25.98 -5.90 11.27
N PRO A 93 -26.62 -6.98 11.79
CA PRO A 93 -26.93 -7.07 13.21
C PRO A 93 -25.64 -7.13 14.06
N LYS A 94 -25.46 -6.11 14.91
CA LYS A 94 -24.41 -6.02 15.95
C LYS A 94 -25.05 -5.65 17.29
N GLY A 95 -24.38 -5.95 18.40
CA GLY A 95 -24.90 -5.66 19.75
C GLY A 95 -25.32 -4.20 19.98
N ALA A 96 -24.63 -3.25 19.32
CA ALA A 96 -24.93 -1.82 19.42
C ALA A 96 -26.08 -1.32 18.51
N ARG A 97 -26.56 -2.12 17.53
CA ARG A 97 -27.54 -1.66 16.53
C ARG A 97 -28.87 -1.25 17.15
N ALA A 98 -29.37 -2.01 18.12
CA ALA A 98 -30.64 -1.73 18.78
C ALA A 98 -30.62 -0.36 19.49
N GLN A 99 -29.51 -0.06 20.18
CA GLN A 99 -29.31 1.23 20.83
C GLN A 99 -29.23 2.36 19.80
N LEU A 100 -28.49 2.18 18.70
CA LEU A 100 -28.39 3.17 17.63
C LEU A 100 -29.74 3.50 16.99
N VAL A 101 -30.58 2.50 16.75
CA VAL A 101 -31.95 2.71 16.26
C VAL A 101 -32.77 3.51 17.27
N ALA A 102 -32.65 3.21 18.56
CA ALA A 102 -33.33 3.97 19.61
C ALA A 102 -32.85 5.43 19.68
N ASP A 103 -31.54 5.66 19.51
CA ASP A 103 -30.95 6.99 19.56
C ASP A 103 -31.34 7.83 18.34
N ALA A 104 -31.34 7.25 17.15
CA ALA A 104 -31.82 7.90 15.93
C ALA A 104 -33.31 8.29 16.00
N LYS A 105 -34.15 7.45 16.63
CA LYS A 105 -35.56 7.78 16.90
C LYS A 105 -35.71 8.95 17.87
N ARG A 106 -34.85 9.04 18.89
CA ARG A 106 -34.85 10.20 19.83
C ARG A 106 -34.44 11.49 19.13
N LEU A 107 -33.42 11.42 18.27
CA LEU A 107 -33.03 12.55 17.43
C LEU A 107 -34.19 13.04 16.55
N LYS A 108 -34.87 12.12 15.86
CA LYS A 108 -36.07 12.47 15.06
C LYS A 108 -37.12 13.15 15.92
N ALA A 109 -37.41 12.61 17.11
CA ALA A 109 -38.38 13.19 18.03
C ALA A 109 -38.00 14.63 18.45
N ALA A 110 -36.71 14.91 18.67
CA ALA A 110 -36.22 16.26 18.98
C ALA A 110 -36.45 17.24 17.81
N VAL A 111 -36.22 16.81 16.56
CA VAL A 111 -36.52 17.62 15.36
C VAL A 111 -38.03 17.89 15.23
N VAL A 112 -38.88 16.87 15.46
CA VAL A 112 -40.34 17.03 15.45
C VAL A 112 -40.81 18.02 16.52
N ALA A 113 -40.23 17.91 17.72
CA ALA A 113 -40.51 18.78 18.86
C ALA A 113 -39.95 20.21 18.70
N LYS A 114 -39.18 20.47 17.64
CA LYS A 114 -38.53 21.77 17.36
C LYS A 114 -37.60 22.20 18.51
N GLU A 115 -36.90 21.22 19.07
CA GLU A 115 -35.89 21.46 20.11
C GLU A 115 -34.81 22.43 19.61
N SER A 116 -34.07 23.02 20.56
CA SER A 116 -33.03 24.00 20.24
C SER A 116 -31.98 23.42 19.25
N PRO A 117 -31.44 24.23 18.33
CA PRO A 117 -30.43 23.74 17.38
C PRO A 117 -29.21 23.11 18.05
N ARG A 118 -28.81 23.62 19.21
CA ARG A 118 -27.72 23.07 20.02
C ARG A 118 -28.02 21.64 20.48
N GLU A 119 -29.25 21.36 20.87
CA GLU A 119 -29.66 20.05 21.37
C GLU A 119 -29.78 19.02 20.24
N VAL A 120 -30.37 19.42 19.10
CA VAL A 120 -30.42 18.57 17.89
C VAL A 120 -29.02 18.24 17.39
N ALA A 121 -28.12 19.24 17.32
CA ALA A 121 -26.72 19.04 16.93
C ALA A 121 -25.99 18.08 17.87
N ARG A 122 -26.20 18.21 19.18
CA ARG A 122 -25.60 17.33 20.20
C ARG A 122 -26.07 15.88 20.02
N GLN A 123 -27.38 15.67 19.83
CA GLN A 123 -27.93 14.32 19.62
C GLN A 123 -27.43 13.72 18.30
N ALA A 124 -27.47 14.47 17.20
CA ALA A 124 -27.03 13.99 15.90
C ALA A 124 -25.56 13.56 15.90
N ARG A 125 -24.68 14.34 16.53
CA ARG A 125 -23.26 14.00 16.72
C ARG A 125 -23.07 12.77 17.61
N SER A 126 -23.88 12.63 18.66
CA SER A 126 -23.84 11.44 19.52
C SER A 126 -24.20 10.18 18.75
N VAL A 127 -25.25 10.22 17.92
CA VAL A 127 -25.63 9.07 17.07
C VAL A 127 -24.54 8.78 16.05
N ALA A 128 -23.98 9.83 15.42
CA ALA A 128 -22.92 9.69 14.43
C ALA A 128 -21.65 9.06 15.01
N ALA A 129 -21.22 9.47 16.21
CA ALA A 129 -20.08 8.88 16.89
C ALA A 129 -20.33 7.42 17.29
N ALA A 130 -21.51 7.11 17.83
CA ALA A 130 -21.88 5.74 18.19
C ALA A 130 -21.99 4.83 16.95
N LEU A 131 -22.47 5.36 15.83
CA LEU A 131 -22.54 4.66 14.54
C LEU A 131 -21.14 4.24 14.07
N LEU A 132 -20.18 5.17 14.07
CA LEU A 132 -18.80 4.90 13.67
C LEU A 132 -18.08 3.93 14.60
N ASN A 133 -18.40 3.96 15.90
CA ASN A 133 -17.87 3.00 16.86
C ASN A 133 -18.40 1.57 16.59
N ALA A 134 -19.69 1.44 16.28
CA ALA A 134 -20.32 0.15 15.99
C ALA A 134 -19.97 -0.38 14.59
N TYR A 135 -19.80 0.52 13.61
CA TYR A 135 -19.55 0.22 12.20
C TYR A 135 -18.40 1.11 11.70
N PRO A 136 -17.14 0.71 11.92
CA PRO A 136 -16.00 1.54 11.54
C PRO A 136 -15.89 1.66 10.03
N VAL A 137 -15.72 2.89 9.56
CA VAL A 137 -15.33 3.23 8.18
C VAL A 137 -13.99 3.97 8.22
N PRO A 138 -13.22 4.02 7.12
CA PRO A 138 -11.99 4.79 7.08
C PRO A 138 -12.27 6.28 7.32
N LEU A 139 -11.98 6.75 8.55
CA LEU A 139 -12.21 8.13 8.98
C LEU A 139 -11.06 9.06 8.65
N ALA A 140 -9.91 8.52 8.26
CA ALA A 140 -8.69 9.28 8.01
C ALA A 140 -8.03 8.85 6.70
N PRO A 141 -7.25 9.75 6.05
CA PRO A 141 -6.37 9.37 4.98
C PRO A 141 -5.29 8.41 5.48
N ALA A 142 -4.89 7.45 4.64
CA ALA A 142 -3.83 6.50 4.97
C ALA A 142 -2.43 7.14 5.08
N ARG A 143 -2.26 8.37 4.58
CA ARG A 143 -1.03 9.18 4.61
C ARG A 143 -1.41 10.64 4.81
N SER A 144 -0.47 11.47 5.28
CA SER A 144 -0.75 12.91 5.38
C SER A 144 -1.15 13.49 4.02
N PRO A 145 -2.24 14.28 3.92
CA PRO A 145 -2.67 14.91 2.68
C PRO A 145 -1.64 15.91 2.13
N ASP A 146 -1.51 15.94 0.80
CA ASP A 146 -0.73 16.97 0.09
C ASP A 146 -1.62 18.18 -0.21
N LEU A 147 -1.42 19.27 0.53
CA LEU A 147 -2.21 20.50 0.37
C LEU A 147 -1.87 21.28 -0.90
N ALA A 148 -0.68 21.12 -1.48
CA ALA A 148 -0.34 21.75 -2.76
C ALA A 148 -1.11 21.07 -3.90
N ARG A 149 -1.23 19.73 -3.82
CA ARG A 149 -2.11 18.96 -4.68
C ARG A 149 -3.58 19.37 -4.49
N GLY A 150 -4.03 19.49 -3.24
CA GLY A 150 -5.38 19.98 -2.91
C GLY A 150 -5.69 21.36 -3.51
N ALA A 151 -4.76 22.30 -3.42
CA ALA A 151 -4.90 23.64 -4.00
C ALA A 151 -5.05 23.59 -5.53
N THR A 152 -4.23 22.78 -6.20
CA THR A 152 -4.29 22.59 -7.66
C THR A 152 -5.64 22.03 -8.09
N LEU A 153 -6.09 20.97 -7.42
CA LEU A 153 -7.36 20.33 -7.71
C LEU A 153 -8.55 21.24 -7.42
N TYR A 154 -8.49 22.04 -6.35
CA TYR A 154 -9.53 22.99 -6.02
C TYR A 154 -9.68 24.06 -7.12
N GLY A 155 -8.56 24.57 -7.64
CA GLY A 155 -8.55 25.49 -8.78
C GLY A 155 -9.14 24.90 -10.06
N GLN A 156 -8.90 23.60 -10.29
CA GLN A 156 -9.40 22.91 -11.49
C GLN A 156 -10.89 22.53 -11.40
N ASN A 157 -11.36 22.13 -10.22
CA ASN A 157 -12.65 21.43 -10.08
C ASN A 157 -13.70 22.17 -9.24
N CYS A 158 -13.27 23.07 -8.33
CA CYS A 158 -14.16 23.63 -7.30
C CYS A 158 -14.33 25.15 -7.45
N ALA A 159 -13.29 25.84 -7.92
CA ALA A 159 -13.21 27.30 -7.91
C ALA A 159 -14.20 28.01 -8.84
N SER A 160 -14.66 27.35 -9.92
CA SER A 160 -15.65 27.92 -10.82
C SER A 160 -16.98 28.21 -10.12
N CYS A 161 -17.35 27.38 -9.13
CA CYS A 161 -18.55 27.54 -8.32
C CYS A 161 -18.24 28.18 -6.96
N HIS A 162 -17.25 27.66 -6.22
CA HIS A 162 -16.96 28.10 -4.85
C HIS A 162 -16.02 29.32 -4.73
N GLY A 163 -15.47 29.79 -5.86
CA GLY A 163 -14.50 30.90 -5.89
C GLY A 163 -13.10 30.48 -5.43
N MET A 164 -12.06 31.17 -5.92
CA MET A 164 -10.67 30.86 -5.57
C MET A 164 -10.32 31.18 -4.11
N SER A 165 -11.05 32.11 -3.51
CA SER A 165 -10.96 32.44 -2.09
C SER A 165 -11.83 31.56 -1.19
N GLY A 166 -12.63 30.64 -1.75
CA GLY A 166 -13.60 29.83 -1.02
C GLY A 166 -14.80 30.60 -0.48
N ASP A 167 -15.13 31.75 -1.08
CA ASP A 167 -16.19 32.65 -0.61
C ASP A 167 -17.57 32.37 -1.22
N GLY A 168 -17.70 31.30 -2.02
CA GLY A 168 -18.96 30.93 -2.68
C GLY A 168 -19.31 31.82 -3.88
N ARG A 169 -18.40 32.70 -4.32
CA ARG A 169 -18.64 33.67 -5.42
C ARG A 169 -17.81 33.35 -6.66
N GLY A 170 -17.78 32.07 -7.05
CA GLY A 170 -17.19 31.67 -8.33
C GLY A 170 -17.96 32.26 -9.52
N PRO A 171 -17.35 32.32 -10.72
CA PRO A 171 -18.00 32.84 -11.92
C PRO A 171 -19.34 32.15 -12.26
N ASP A 172 -19.51 30.88 -11.86
CA ASP A 172 -20.72 30.12 -12.11
C ASP A 172 -21.76 30.22 -10.98
N ALA A 173 -21.37 30.73 -9.80
CA ALA A 173 -22.16 30.67 -8.57
C ALA A 173 -23.55 31.31 -8.70
N ALA A 174 -23.65 32.45 -9.40
CA ALA A 174 -24.89 33.20 -9.55
C ALA A 174 -25.98 32.46 -10.35
N ARG A 175 -25.63 31.36 -11.04
CA ARG A 175 -26.55 30.56 -11.86
C ARG A 175 -26.98 29.27 -11.19
N LEU A 176 -26.55 29.01 -9.96
CA LEU A 176 -26.81 27.77 -9.23
C LEU A 176 -27.86 28.00 -8.16
N ASP A 177 -28.77 27.04 -8.04
CA ASP A 177 -29.78 26.97 -7.00
C ASP A 177 -29.75 25.57 -6.37
N PRO A 178 -29.45 25.42 -5.07
CA PRO A 178 -29.03 26.48 -4.14
C PRO A 178 -27.64 27.06 -4.50
N PRO A 179 -27.33 28.29 -4.05
CA PRO A 179 -26.01 28.88 -4.28
C PRO A 179 -24.90 28.08 -3.59
N PRO A 180 -23.67 28.07 -4.13
CA PRO A 180 -22.54 27.37 -3.52
C PRO A 180 -22.24 27.91 -2.13
N ILE A 181 -21.88 27.00 -1.23
CA ILE A 181 -21.53 27.37 0.15
C ILE A 181 -20.21 28.16 0.17
N ALA A 182 -20.14 29.15 1.06
CA ALA A 182 -18.91 29.88 1.36
C ALA A 182 -18.12 29.13 2.44
N PHE A 183 -16.99 28.52 2.07
CA PHE A 183 -16.05 27.91 3.01
C PHE A 183 -15.37 28.93 3.93
N SER A 184 -15.45 30.22 3.59
CA SER A 184 -14.99 31.33 4.43
C SER A 184 -15.95 31.70 5.57
N ASP A 185 -17.18 31.16 5.61
CA ASP A 185 -18.11 31.40 6.71
C ASP A 185 -17.61 30.71 7.99
N ALA A 186 -17.14 31.51 8.94
CA ALA A 186 -16.58 31.01 10.20
C ALA A 186 -17.62 30.30 11.08
N ALA A 187 -18.88 30.75 11.09
CA ALA A 187 -19.91 30.12 11.93
C ALA A 187 -20.18 28.70 11.43
N ARG A 188 -20.33 28.53 10.11
CA ARG A 188 -20.56 27.21 9.52
C ARG A 188 -19.31 26.33 9.55
N ALA A 189 -18.12 26.91 9.31
CA ALA A 189 -16.86 26.18 9.37
C ALA A 189 -16.55 25.60 10.76
N ARG A 190 -17.01 26.24 11.84
CA ARG A 190 -16.87 25.73 13.22
C ARG A 190 -17.63 24.45 13.46
N GLU A 191 -18.76 24.27 12.78
CA GLU A 191 -19.62 23.10 12.94
C GLU A 191 -19.26 21.97 11.96
N ARG A 192 -18.31 22.20 11.03
CA ARG A 192 -17.92 21.22 9.99
C ARG A 192 -16.59 20.54 10.29
N SER A 193 -16.59 19.21 10.19
CA SER A 193 -15.40 18.37 10.26
C SER A 193 -14.75 18.22 8.89
N VAL A 194 -13.46 17.81 8.84
CA VAL A 194 -12.80 17.53 7.56
C VAL A 194 -13.38 16.28 6.91
N PHE A 195 -13.77 15.29 7.72
CA PHE A 195 -14.47 14.10 7.24
C PHE A 195 -15.81 14.46 6.58
N GLY A 196 -16.55 15.43 7.13
CA GLY A 196 -17.76 15.96 6.50
C GLY A 196 -17.52 16.53 5.11
N LEU A 197 -16.45 17.33 4.95
CA LEU A 197 -16.04 17.85 3.64
C LEU A 197 -15.65 16.72 2.68
N TYR A 198 -14.89 15.73 3.16
CA TYR A 198 -14.50 14.57 2.35
C TYR A 198 -15.71 13.78 1.86
N GLN A 199 -16.73 13.56 2.71
CA GLN A 199 -17.96 12.85 2.33
C GLN A 199 -18.77 13.61 1.26
N VAL A 200 -18.84 14.94 1.39
CA VAL A 200 -19.47 15.79 0.38
C VAL A 200 -18.72 15.75 -0.95
N ILE A 201 -17.39 15.81 -0.92
CA ILE A 201 -16.55 15.69 -2.13
C ILE A 201 -16.72 14.31 -2.78
N GLU A 202 -16.73 13.25 -1.97
CA GLU A 202 -16.89 11.88 -2.47
C GLU A 202 -18.24 11.68 -3.16
N GLN A 203 -19.32 12.05 -2.51
CA GLN A 203 -20.66 11.62 -2.92
C GLN A 203 -21.44 12.69 -3.67
N GLY A 204 -21.03 13.96 -3.58
CA GLY A 204 -21.85 15.09 -4.00
C GLY A 204 -23.04 15.34 -3.06
N LEU A 205 -23.93 16.23 -3.48
CA LEU A 205 -25.24 16.47 -2.85
C LEU A 205 -26.34 16.36 -3.90
N ASP A 206 -27.17 15.33 -3.77
CA ASP A 206 -28.35 15.12 -4.60
C ASP A 206 -29.30 16.33 -4.54
N GLY A 207 -29.89 16.69 -5.67
CA GLY A 207 -30.76 17.87 -5.78
C GLY A 207 -30.01 19.21 -5.88
N THR A 208 -28.68 19.21 -5.89
CA THR A 208 -27.86 20.43 -6.08
C THR A 208 -26.92 20.29 -7.27
N ALA A 209 -26.23 21.38 -7.63
CA ALA A 209 -25.16 21.36 -8.63
C ALA A 209 -23.84 20.72 -8.12
N MET A 210 -23.74 20.35 -6.83
CA MET A 210 -22.55 19.74 -6.26
C MET A 210 -22.45 18.26 -6.64
N GLN A 211 -21.78 17.97 -7.75
CA GLN A 211 -21.56 16.61 -8.23
C GLN A 211 -20.65 15.77 -7.32
N SER A 212 -20.70 14.46 -7.52
CA SER A 212 -19.74 13.51 -6.93
C SER A 212 -18.37 13.63 -7.60
N PHE A 213 -17.31 13.56 -6.80
CA PHE A 213 -15.94 13.41 -7.27
C PHE A 213 -15.35 12.04 -6.89
N ALA A 214 -16.18 11.01 -6.72
CA ALA A 214 -15.75 9.66 -6.33
C ALA A 214 -14.67 9.07 -7.27
N ASP A 215 -14.63 9.53 -8.52
CA ASP A 215 -13.64 9.16 -9.53
C ASP A 215 -12.22 9.67 -9.19
N LEU A 216 -12.10 10.70 -8.35
CA LEU A 216 -10.79 11.14 -7.84
C LEU A 216 -10.24 10.14 -6.82
N PRO A 217 -8.91 9.89 -6.83
CA PRO A 217 -8.26 9.08 -5.81
C PRO A 217 -8.61 9.57 -4.40
N ALA A 218 -8.78 8.65 -3.45
CA ALA A 218 -9.13 9.02 -2.07
C ALA A 218 -8.13 10.02 -1.45
N ALA A 219 -6.83 9.90 -1.75
CA ALA A 219 -5.81 10.85 -1.31
C ALA A 219 -6.04 12.28 -1.83
N ASP A 220 -6.47 12.41 -3.10
CA ASP A 220 -6.78 13.69 -3.73
C ASP A 220 -8.07 14.29 -3.12
N ARG A 221 -9.07 13.46 -2.82
CA ARG A 221 -10.30 13.89 -2.12
C ARG A 221 -10.02 14.34 -0.70
N TRP A 222 -9.13 13.66 0.02
CA TRP A 222 -8.66 14.09 1.33
C TRP A 222 -7.87 15.41 1.25
N ALA A 223 -6.98 15.56 0.27
CA ALA A 223 -6.28 16.82 0.03
C ALA A 223 -7.24 17.98 -0.25
N LEU A 224 -8.27 17.77 -1.06
CA LEU A 224 -9.35 18.73 -1.31
C LEU A 224 -10.13 19.08 -0.04
N ALA A 225 -10.47 18.08 0.78
CA ALA A 225 -11.20 18.29 2.03
C ALA A 225 -10.40 19.15 3.03
N PHE A 226 -9.12 18.83 3.23
CA PHE A 226 -8.24 19.62 4.09
C PHE A 226 -7.99 21.02 3.54
N TYR A 227 -7.77 21.15 2.23
CA TYR A 227 -7.58 22.46 1.59
C TYR A 227 -8.84 23.34 1.71
N SER A 228 -10.03 22.78 1.45
CA SER A 228 -11.31 23.52 1.56
C SER A 228 -11.61 23.91 3.01
N GLY A 229 -11.25 23.06 3.98
CA GLY A 229 -11.46 23.29 5.40
C GLY A 229 -10.62 24.41 6.03
N ARG A 230 -9.74 25.07 5.26
CA ARG A 230 -8.83 26.14 5.71
C ARG A 230 -9.36 27.55 5.46
N PHE A 231 -10.38 27.72 4.62
CA PHE A 231 -10.72 29.06 4.10
C PHE A 231 -11.22 30.03 5.17
N ALA A 232 -11.97 29.54 6.18
CA ALA A 232 -12.45 30.33 7.30
C ALA A 232 -11.35 30.73 8.30
N PHE A 233 -10.30 29.91 8.46
CA PHE A 233 -9.23 30.15 9.45
C PHE A 233 -7.86 29.99 8.79
N ARG A 234 -7.25 31.14 8.43
CA ARG A 234 -6.02 31.18 7.62
C ARG A 234 -4.75 31.45 8.41
N ASP A 235 -4.84 32.12 9.56
CA ASP A 235 -3.67 32.36 10.41
C ASP A 235 -3.34 31.11 11.23
N THR A 236 -2.20 30.51 10.96
CA THR A 236 -1.71 29.30 11.63
C THR A 236 -0.77 29.61 12.78
N THR A 237 -0.30 30.85 12.92
CA THR A 237 0.81 31.24 13.80
C THR A 237 0.45 31.10 15.28
N GLN A 238 -0.77 31.47 15.64
CA GLN A 238 -1.26 31.30 17.01
C GLN A 238 -1.51 29.82 17.32
N GLY A 239 -2.12 29.08 16.39
CA GLY A 239 -2.39 27.66 16.54
C GLY A 239 -1.13 26.82 16.70
N GLU A 240 -0.09 27.13 15.93
CA GLU A 240 1.22 26.48 16.03
C GLU A 240 1.83 26.67 17.42
N ARG A 241 1.81 27.89 17.95
CA ARG A 241 2.33 28.19 19.29
C ARG A 241 1.59 27.41 20.37
N ILE A 242 0.25 27.40 20.33
CA ILE A 242 -0.58 26.64 21.27
C ILE A 242 -0.28 25.14 21.13
N TRP A 243 -0.22 24.63 19.89
CA TRP A 243 0.05 23.23 19.63
C TRP A 243 1.42 22.78 20.15
N GLN A 244 2.44 23.64 20.08
CA GLN A 244 3.79 23.36 20.58
C GLN A 244 3.88 23.48 22.11
N SER A 245 3.22 24.47 22.71
CA SER A 245 3.35 24.74 24.15
C SER A 245 2.41 23.91 25.04
N ASP A 246 1.25 23.48 24.54
CA ASP A 246 0.21 22.84 25.36
C ASP A 246 0.03 21.34 25.03
N ALA A 247 0.53 20.49 25.91
CA ALA A 247 0.36 19.03 25.81
C ALA A 247 -1.08 18.57 26.05
N GLY A 248 -1.87 19.33 26.81
CA GLY A 248 -3.30 19.09 26.99
C GLY A 248 -4.04 19.19 25.67
N VAL A 249 -3.76 20.23 24.88
CA VAL A 249 -4.33 20.39 23.52
C VAL A 249 -3.92 19.24 22.61
N ARG A 250 -2.66 18.81 22.64
CA ARG A 250 -2.18 17.66 21.83
C ARG A 250 -2.91 16.36 22.17
N ARG A 251 -3.18 16.10 23.45
CA ARG A 251 -3.97 14.94 23.89
C ARG A 251 -5.43 14.97 23.42
N LEU A 252 -5.97 16.15 23.12
CA LEU A 252 -7.33 16.25 22.58
C LEU A 252 -7.42 15.88 21.10
N VAL A 253 -6.31 15.93 20.36
CA VAL A 253 -6.23 15.59 18.93
C VAL A 253 -4.99 14.72 18.65
N PRO A 254 -4.94 13.48 19.20
CA PRO A 254 -3.71 12.68 19.22
C PRO A 254 -3.33 12.10 17.85
N ASP A 255 -4.29 12.01 16.92
CA ASP A 255 -4.12 11.31 15.65
C ASP A 255 -4.97 11.91 14.52
N MET A 256 -4.71 11.43 13.29
CA MET A 256 -5.42 11.84 12.09
C MET A 256 -6.93 11.52 12.12
N PRO A 257 -7.40 10.34 12.57
CA PRO A 257 -8.84 10.08 12.76
C PRO A 257 -9.52 11.11 13.66
N THR A 258 -8.87 11.53 14.75
CA THR A 258 -9.42 12.54 15.64
C THR A 258 -9.45 13.90 14.97
N LEU A 259 -8.38 14.32 14.29
CA LEU A 259 -8.33 15.59 13.56
C LEU A 259 -9.42 15.68 12.47
N THR A 260 -9.64 14.59 11.74
CA THR A 260 -10.57 14.56 10.62
C THR A 260 -12.04 14.56 11.08
N ALA A 261 -12.34 13.87 12.18
CA ALA A 261 -13.68 13.81 12.75
C ALA A 261 -14.04 15.04 13.61
N MET A 262 -13.05 15.71 14.23
CA MET A 262 -13.28 16.81 15.15
C MET A 262 -13.67 18.11 14.42
N THR A 263 -14.73 18.76 14.90
CA THR A 263 -15.16 20.11 14.49
C THR A 263 -14.48 21.17 15.37
N PRO A 264 -14.18 22.39 14.88
CA PRO A 264 -13.66 23.46 15.72
C PRO A 264 -14.56 23.82 16.92
N ALA A 265 -15.89 23.72 16.79
CA ALA A 265 -16.82 23.94 17.92
C ALA A 265 -16.64 22.89 19.03
N ALA A 266 -16.49 21.61 18.65
CA ALA A 266 -16.23 20.53 19.61
C ALA A 266 -14.90 20.68 20.36
N LEU A 267 -13.85 21.19 19.69
CA LEU A 267 -12.60 21.55 20.36
C LEU A 267 -12.78 22.80 21.23
N GLY A 268 -13.52 23.79 20.74
CA GLY A 268 -13.83 25.04 21.45
C GLY A 268 -14.59 24.84 22.75
N ALA A 269 -15.42 23.79 22.85
CA ALA A 269 -16.05 23.40 24.09
C ALA A 269 -15.07 22.93 25.19
N LYS A 270 -13.82 22.58 24.82
CA LYS A 270 -12.77 22.10 25.73
C LYS A 270 -11.74 23.17 26.06
N ILE A 271 -11.34 23.99 25.08
CA ILE A 271 -10.22 24.94 25.21
C ILE A 271 -10.61 26.40 24.92
N GLY A 272 -11.90 26.67 24.69
CA GLY A 272 -12.37 27.98 24.26
C GLY A 272 -12.32 28.15 22.74
N GLN A 273 -13.32 28.84 22.18
CA GLN A 273 -13.49 28.93 20.73
C GLN A 273 -12.33 29.63 20.00
N PRO A 274 -11.75 30.75 20.49
CA PRO A 274 -10.65 31.40 19.79
C PRO A 274 -9.40 30.52 19.68
N GLU A 275 -9.05 29.79 20.75
CA GLU A 275 -7.92 28.86 20.75
C GLU A 275 -8.19 27.67 19.84
N ALA A 276 -9.41 27.14 19.86
CA ALA A 276 -9.81 26.05 18.98
C ALA A 276 -9.77 26.43 17.49
N ASP A 277 -10.25 27.62 17.13
CA ASP A 277 -10.19 28.13 15.75
C ASP A 277 -8.72 28.24 15.29
N ALA A 278 -7.84 28.76 16.14
CA ALA A 278 -6.40 28.89 15.85
C ALA A 278 -5.72 27.51 15.71
N VAL A 279 -5.94 26.59 16.66
CA VAL A 279 -5.37 25.24 16.62
C VAL A 279 -5.86 24.48 15.40
N MET A 280 -7.16 24.53 15.09
CA MET A 280 -7.71 23.87 13.90
C MET A 280 -7.18 24.48 12.60
N ALA A 281 -6.95 25.80 12.55
CA ALA A 281 -6.29 26.45 11.41
C ALA A 281 -4.91 25.83 11.17
N TYR A 282 -4.08 25.74 12.22
CA TYR A 282 -2.76 25.15 12.14
C TYR A 282 -2.79 23.68 11.72
N LEU A 283 -3.59 22.85 12.40
CA LEU A 283 -3.64 21.41 12.16
C LEU A 283 -4.20 21.05 10.79
N ARG A 284 -5.20 21.78 10.28
CA ARG A 284 -5.72 21.55 8.92
C ARG A 284 -4.75 22.03 7.84
N ALA A 285 -3.94 23.05 8.11
CA ALA A 285 -2.88 23.51 7.23
C ALA A 285 -1.60 22.67 7.34
N ASN A 286 -1.43 21.91 8.43
CA ASN A 286 -0.27 21.08 8.72
C ASN A 286 -0.69 19.71 9.27
N PRO A 287 -1.44 18.91 8.50
CA PRO A 287 -1.95 17.62 8.98
C PRO A 287 -0.84 16.65 9.41
N GLN A 288 0.39 16.85 8.93
CA GLN A 288 1.57 16.12 9.37
C GLN A 288 1.86 16.26 10.88
N ALA A 289 1.38 17.33 11.52
CA ALA A 289 1.55 17.57 12.95
C ALA A 289 0.88 16.50 13.83
N VAL A 290 -0.13 15.79 13.32
CA VAL A 290 -0.81 14.68 14.04
C VAL A 290 -0.44 13.29 13.50
N THR A 291 0.38 13.18 12.45
CA THR A 291 0.83 11.88 11.89
C THR A 291 2.24 11.49 12.29
N GLY A 292 2.86 12.25 13.19
CA GLY A 292 4.18 11.95 13.75
C GLY A 292 5.34 12.45 12.89
N SER A 293 6.00 13.50 13.37
CA SER A 293 7.42 13.69 13.10
C SER A 293 8.17 12.87 14.15
N GLY A 294 8.86 11.78 13.79
CA GLY A 294 9.70 11.01 14.72
C GLY A 294 10.72 11.88 15.48
N ALA A 295 11.13 13.02 14.89
CA ALA A 295 11.96 14.03 15.53
C ALA A 295 11.25 14.89 16.59
N GLY A 296 9.93 15.10 16.47
CA GLY A 296 9.15 15.92 17.41
C GLY A 296 8.84 15.20 18.73
N SER A 297 8.58 13.90 18.67
CA SER A 297 8.30 13.05 19.84
C SER A 297 9.55 12.80 20.69
N LEU A 298 10.72 12.56 20.08
CA LEU A 298 12.00 12.46 20.80
C LEU A 298 12.48 13.82 21.34
N ALA A 299 12.25 14.92 20.61
CA ALA A 299 12.50 16.27 21.13
C ALA A 299 11.65 16.57 22.37
N LEU A 300 10.37 16.20 22.37
CA LEU A 300 9.49 16.34 23.53
C LEU A 300 9.96 15.48 24.71
N ALA A 301 10.41 14.24 24.46
CA ALA A 301 11.00 13.39 25.49
C ALA A 301 12.23 14.05 26.15
N ARG A 302 13.15 14.61 25.35
CA ARG A 302 14.33 15.34 25.84
C ARG A 302 13.95 16.58 26.66
N GLU A 303 13.01 17.37 26.17
CA GLU A 303 12.54 18.56 26.89
C GLU A 303 11.98 18.21 28.27
N ARG A 304 11.15 17.16 28.34
CA ARG A 304 10.54 16.69 29.60
C ARG A 304 11.57 16.09 30.56
N LEU A 305 12.61 15.42 30.06
CA LEU A 305 13.72 14.92 30.89
C LEU A 305 14.57 16.06 31.46
N GLU A 306 14.85 17.11 30.70
CA GLU A 306 15.57 18.28 31.22
C GLU A 306 14.72 19.04 32.27
N GLN A 307 13.41 19.18 32.05
CA GLN A 307 12.50 19.73 33.05
C GLN A 307 12.43 18.85 34.32
N SER A 308 12.41 17.52 34.14
CA SER A 308 12.48 16.56 35.24
C SER A 308 13.77 16.73 36.04
N PHE A 309 14.92 16.85 35.36
CA PHE A 309 16.20 17.11 36.01
C PHE A 309 16.21 18.43 36.78
N ALA A 310 15.72 19.52 36.19
CA ALA A 310 15.67 20.82 36.84
C ALA A 310 14.79 20.80 38.10
N ALA A 311 13.63 20.13 38.04
CA ALA A 311 12.77 19.91 39.19
C ALA A 311 13.46 19.07 40.28
N TYR A 312 14.21 18.03 39.87
CA TYR A 312 14.95 17.16 40.78
C TYR A 312 16.08 17.91 41.50
N ALA A 313 16.87 18.70 40.77
CA ALA A 313 17.94 19.53 41.31
C ALA A 313 17.41 20.62 42.27
N ALA A 314 16.19 21.10 42.06
CA ALA A 314 15.48 22.01 42.95
C ALA A 314 14.81 21.32 44.16
N GLY A 315 15.04 20.01 44.36
CA GLY A 315 14.46 19.24 45.46
C GLY A 315 13.00 18.81 45.27
N LYS A 316 12.38 19.10 44.13
CA LYS A 316 10.97 18.80 43.82
C LYS A 316 10.81 17.39 43.24
N ARG A 317 11.07 16.37 44.07
CA ARG A 317 11.12 14.96 43.65
C ARG A 317 9.84 14.43 42.99
N GLN A 318 8.67 14.77 43.52
CA GLN A 318 7.41 14.32 42.96
C GLN A 318 7.18 14.85 41.54
N GLN A 319 7.39 16.16 41.35
CA GLN A 319 7.29 16.82 40.05
C GLN A 319 8.31 16.25 39.05
N ALA A 320 9.54 15.95 39.49
CA ALA A 320 10.54 15.30 38.65
C ALA A 320 10.11 13.91 38.18
N GLY A 321 9.49 13.11 39.06
CA GLY A 321 8.95 11.80 38.74
C GLY A 321 7.80 11.86 37.71
N GLU A 322 6.90 12.83 37.85
CA GLU A 322 5.79 13.08 36.91
C GLU A 322 6.32 13.51 35.52
N LEU A 323 7.30 14.41 35.48
CA LEU A 323 7.92 14.86 34.22
C LEU A 323 8.72 13.75 33.53
N ALA A 324 9.41 12.88 34.29
CA ALA A 324 10.10 11.72 33.74
C ALA A 324 9.13 10.67 33.17
N LEU A 325 7.95 10.51 33.79
CA LEU A 325 6.89 9.66 33.26
C LEU A 325 6.24 10.26 32.01
N SER A 326 6.01 11.58 31.99
CA SER A 326 5.51 12.30 30.80
C SER A 326 6.49 12.20 29.62
N ALA A 327 7.79 12.25 29.86
CA ALA A 327 8.79 12.00 28.82
C ALA A 327 8.62 10.62 28.15
N TYR A 328 8.20 9.61 28.93
CA TYR A 328 7.92 8.28 28.41
C TYR A 328 6.60 8.22 27.64
N LEU A 329 5.48 8.56 28.29
CA LEU A 329 4.14 8.40 27.71
C LEU A 329 3.88 9.37 26.55
N ASP A 330 4.24 10.65 26.73
CA ASP A 330 3.95 11.68 25.73
C ASP A 330 5.06 11.77 24.67
N GLY A 331 6.30 11.37 25.02
CA GLY A 331 7.48 11.48 24.16
C GLY A 331 7.85 10.18 23.45
N PHE A 332 8.14 9.10 24.19
CA PHE A 332 8.73 7.89 23.62
C PHE A 332 7.71 6.80 23.23
N GLU A 333 6.67 6.56 24.03
CA GLU A 333 5.63 5.53 23.82
C GLU A 333 5.03 5.55 22.40
N PRO A 334 4.69 6.70 21.79
CA PRO A 334 4.13 6.74 20.44
C PRO A 334 5.07 6.20 19.36
N LEU A 335 6.37 6.15 19.64
CA LEU A 335 7.40 5.67 18.72
C LEU A 335 7.72 4.20 18.91
N GLU A 336 7.30 3.57 20.00
CA GLU A 336 7.64 2.18 20.33
C GLU A 336 7.26 1.19 19.22
N PRO A 337 6.04 1.22 18.63
CA PRO A 337 5.69 0.26 17.59
C PRO A 337 6.56 0.42 16.34
N LEU A 338 6.92 1.66 16.01
CA LEU A 338 7.74 1.99 14.84
C LEU A 338 9.19 1.61 15.07
N LEU A 339 9.77 1.98 16.23
CA LEU A 339 11.14 1.64 16.59
C LEU A 339 11.30 0.14 16.77
N ALA A 340 10.37 -0.54 17.44
CA ALA A 340 10.39 -2.00 17.61
C ALA A 340 10.34 -2.76 16.28
N SER A 341 9.65 -2.21 15.28
CA SER A 341 9.60 -2.79 13.93
C SER A 341 10.92 -2.65 13.16
N ARG A 342 11.74 -1.64 13.49
CA ARG A 342 13.01 -1.34 12.80
C ARG A 342 14.23 -1.86 13.56
N ASP A 343 14.27 -1.64 14.88
CA ASP A 343 15.30 -2.09 15.80
C ASP A 343 14.71 -2.34 17.20
N GLY A 344 14.24 -3.58 17.42
CA GLY A 344 13.69 -4.01 18.70
C GLY A 344 14.70 -4.07 19.85
N ALA A 345 16.00 -4.22 19.55
CA ALA A 345 17.04 -4.24 20.58
C ALA A 345 17.31 -2.84 21.12
N LEU A 346 17.33 -1.83 20.23
CA LEU A 346 17.43 -0.43 20.61
C LEU A 346 16.21 0.04 21.41
N MET A 347 14.99 -0.38 21.02
CA MET A 347 13.76 -0.09 21.77
C MET A 347 13.87 -0.58 23.23
N ALA A 348 14.25 -1.84 23.45
CA ALA A 348 14.39 -2.42 24.79
C ALA A 348 15.46 -1.72 25.65
N ARG A 349 16.57 -1.26 25.02
CA ARG A 349 17.60 -0.48 25.72
C ARG A 349 17.09 0.88 26.18
N ILE A 350 16.29 1.56 25.36
CA ILE A 350 15.68 2.86 25.70
C ILE A 350 14.66 2.71 26.83
N GLU A 351 13.79 1.70 26.75
CA GLU A 351 12.81 1.41 27.81
C GLU A 351 13.52 1.17 29.16
N THR A 352 14.60 0.39 29.14
CA THR A 352 15.43 0.12 30.33
C THR A 352 16.04 1.41 30.89
N ALA A 353 16.62 2.27 30.05
CA ALA A 353 17.23 3.53 30.46
C ALA A 353 16.20 4.54 31.00
N MET A 354 15.02 4.62 30.39
CA MET A 354 13.89 5.42 30.88
C MET A 354 13.42 4.94 32.28
N GLY A 355 13.39 3.62 32.48
CA GLY A 355 13.14 3.02 33.79
C GLY A 355 14.22 3.38 34.83
N ALA A 356 15.49 3.39 34.43
CA ALA A 356 16.61 3.74 35.30
C ALA A 356 16.56 5.19 35.80
N VAL A 357 16.25 6.16 34.92
CA VAL A 357 16.06 7.57 35.30
C VAL A 357 14.96 7.70 36.37
N ARG A 358 13.81 7.05 36.16
CA ARG A 358 12.68 7.09 37.11
C ARG A 358 13.06 6.45 38.45
N ALA A 359 13.77 5.32 38.43
CA ALA A 359 14.22 4.64 39.64
C ALA A 359 15.24 5.49 40.43
N ALA A 360 16.17 6.17 39.75
CA ALA A 360 17.14 7.07 40.38
C ALA A 360 16.46 8.26 41.07
N ILE A 361 15.46 8.86 40.42
CA ILE A 361 14.64 9.94 41.01
C ILE A 361 13.87 9.46 42.25
N GLN A 362 13.22 8.30 42.18
CA GLN A 362 12.44 7.73 43.29
C GLN A 362 13.30 7.35 44.49
N LYS A 363 14.47 6.76 44.26
CA LYS A 363 15.43 6.38 45.33
C LYS A 363 16.14 7.56 45.95
N GLY A 364 16.02 8.74 45.34
CA GLY A 364 16.68 9.92 45.82
C GLY A 364 18.19 9.92 45.58
N ALA A 365 18.64 9.35 44.47
CA ALA A 365 20.04 9.30 44.08
C ALA A 365 20.70 10.71 44.01
N PRO A 366 22.04 10.80 44.13
CA PRO A 366 22.77 12.05 43.91
C PRO A 366 22.40 12.72 42.58
N VAL A 367 22.35 14.05 42.56
CA VAL A 367 21.99 14.83 41.34
C VAL A 367 22.89 14.48 40.15
N ALA A 368 24.17 14.20 40.40
CA ALA A 368 25.12 13.77 39.37
C ALA A 368 24.74 12.43 38.73
N GLU A 369 24.18 11.50 39.50
CA GLU A 369 23.75 10.18 39.02
C GLU A 369 22.51 10.31 38.12
N VAL A 370 21.52 11.12 38.51
CA VAL A 370 20.34 11.39 37.67
C VAL A 370 20.74 12.09 36.36
N ARG A 371 21.72 13.00 36.39
CA ARG A 371 22.26 13.62 35.17
C ARG A 371 22.91 12.57 34.26
N HIS A 372 23.70 11.67 34.82
CA HIS A 372 24.37 10.61 34.08
C HIS A 372 23.36 9.69 33.35
N GLU A 373 22.31 9.25 34.04
CA GLU A 373 21.25 8.42 33.44
C GLU A 373 20.54 9.13 32.28
N ILE A 374 20.24 10.44 32.43
CA ILE A 374 19.61 11.23 31.36
C ILE A 374 20.54 11.39 30.16
N SER A 375 21.85 11.60 30.38
CA SER A 375 22.83 11.70 29.28
C SER A 375 23.03 10.36 28.55
N ALA A 376 23.01 9.24 29.26
CA ALA A 376 23.07 7.91 28.65
C ALA A 376 21.84 7.66 27.76
N LEU A 377 20.67 8.07 28.24
CA LEU A 377 19.41 8.00 27.49
C LEU A 377 19.39 8.92 26.26
N ASP A 378 19.97 10.12 26.34
CA ASP A 378 20.08 11.04 25.20
C ASP A 378 20.91 10.45 24.04
N THR A 379 21.93 9.66 24.37
CA THR A 379 22.71 8.90 23.38
C THR A 379 21.81 7.87 22.67
N LEU A 380 20.97 7.15 23.42
CA LEU A 380 20.04 6.18 22.84
C LEU A 380 18.93 6.85 22.00
N PHE A 381 18.47 8.04 22.40
CA PHE A 381 17.55 8.82 21.57
C PHE A 381 18.19 9.28 20.26
N THR A 382 19.48 9.60 20.27
CA THR A 382 20.22 9.93 19.04
C THR A 382 20.31 8.72 18.10
N ASP A 383 20.57 7.52 18.65
CA ASP A 383 20.51 6.27 17.87
C ASP A 383 19.10 6.03 17.32
N ALA A 384 18.05 6.27 18.13
CA ALA A 384 16.66 6.11 17.71
C ALA A 384 16.28 7.09 16.60
N GLU A 385 16.76 8.33 16.63
CA GLU A 385 16.54 9.30 15.55
C GLU A 385 17.15 8.84 14.24
N GLN A 386 18.34 8.21 14.27
CA GLN A 386 18.95 7.64 13.07
C GLN A 386 18.13 6.48 12.51
N VAL A 387 17.60 5.60 13.39
CA VAL A 387 16.76 4.47 12.99
C VAL A 387 15.37 4.92 12.50
N LEU A 388 14.81 5.97 13.11
CA LEU A 388 13.47 6.49 12.83
C LEU A 388 13.42 7.54 11.73
N ALA A 389 14.57 8.08 11.32
CA ALA A 389 14.67 8.96 10.17
C ALA A 389 13.93 8.32 8.99
N PRO A 390 13.13 9.09 8.23
CA PRO A 390 12.59 8.59 6.97
C PRO A 390 13.80 8.17 6.15
N GLU A 391 13.91 6.86 5.87
CA GLU A 391 14.96 6.35 5.03
C GLU A 391 14.94 7.17 3.74
N GLN A 392 15.90 8.07 3.57
CA GLN A 392 16.59 8.11 2.29
C GLN A 392 17.18 6.71 2.20
N ALA A 393 16.44 5.78 1.59
CA ALA A 393 16.93 4.44 1.29
C ALA A 393 18.35 4.63 0.82
N SER A 394 19.33 4.14 1.61
CA SER A 394 20.72 4.56 1.48
C SER A 394 21.05 4.63 -0.01
N SER A 395 21.60 5.74 -0.51
CA SER A 395 21.86 5.85 -1.96
C SER A 395 22.66 4.63 -2.46
N THR A 396 23.44 4.01 -1.59
CA THR A 396 24.08 2.71 -1.77
C THR A 396 23.10 1.54 -1.96
N SER A 397 22.07 1.35 -1.13
CA SER A 397 21.08 0.27 -1.29
C SER A 397 20.20 0.47 -2.52
N ALA A 398 19.82 1.70 -2.85
CA ALA A 398 19.10 2.00 -4.08
C ALA A 398 19.98 1.76 -5.33
N PHE A 399 21.25 2.14 -5.27
CA PHE A 399 22.24 1.84 -6.30
C PHE A 399 22.44 0.33 -6.48
N VAL A 400 22.71 -0.40 -5.39
CA VAL A 400 22.91 -1.86 -5.40
C VAL A 400 21.64 -2.58 -5.84
N GLY A 401 20.46 -2.09 -5.42
CA GLY A 401 19.17 -2.61 -5.83
C GLY A 401 18.95 -2.46 -7.33
N ALA A 402 19.09 -1.25 -7.87
CA ALA A 402 18.98 -0.98 -9.30
C ALA A 402 19.99 -1.82 -10.10
N LEU A 403 21.25 -1.82 -9.69
CA LEU A 403 22.32 -2.61 -10.29
C LEU A 403 21.97 -4.11 -10.34
N THR A 404 21.51 -4.67 -9.23
CA THR A 404 21.20 -6.11 -9.11
C THR A 404 19.99 -6.49 -9.95
N ILE A 405 18.95 -5.63 -9.97
CA ILE A 405 17.76 -5.84 -10.81
C ILE A 405 18.19 -5.89 -12.28
N LEU A 406 18.91 -4.88 -12.77
CA LEU A 406 19.29 -4.82 -14.18
C LEU A 406 20.23 -5.97 -14.55
N LEU A 407 21.20 -6.30 -13.70
CA LEU A 407 22.09 -7.44 -13.95
C LEU A 407 21.33 -8.76 -14.02
N ARG A 408 20.34 -8.97 -13.15
CA ARG A 408 19.55 -10.21 -13.14
C ARG A 408 18.72 -10.35 -14.41
N GLU A 409 17.84 -9.39 -14.67
CA GLU A 409 16.90 -9.50 -15.80
C GLU A 409 17.63 -9.35 -17.15
N GLY A 410 18.63 -8.48 -17.20
CA GLY A 410 19.47 -8.29 -18.38
C GLY A 410 20.31 -9.52 -18.71
N LEU A 411 20.80 -10.26 -17.71
CA LEU A 411 21.54 -11.51 -17.96
C LEU A 411 20.59 -12.58 -18.51
N GLU A 412 19.39 -12.74 -17.97
CA GLU A 412 18.39 -13.70 -18.47
C GLU A 412 18.03 -13.43 -19.93
N ALA A 413 17.75 -12.18 -20.29
CA ALA A 413 17.51 -11.76 -21.68
C ALA A 413 18.73 -12.05 -22.58
N LEU A 414 19.93 -11.68 -22.11
CA LEU A 414 21.18 -11.86 -22.85
C LEU A 414 21.48 -13.34 -23.11
N LEU A 415 21.25 -14.20 -22.14
CA LEU A 415 21.47 -15.64 -22.23
C LEU A 415 20.60 -16.28 -23.31
N VAL A 416 19.32 -15.93 -23.37
CA VAL A 416 18.41 -16.44 -24.40
C VAL A 416 18.86 -15.98 -25.78
N VAL A 417 19.17 -14.68 -25.94
CA VAL A 417 19.62 -14.12 -27.22
C VAL A 417 20.93 -14.77 -27.67
N ILE A 418 21.93 -14.88 -26.78
CA ILE A 418 23.22 -15.52 -27.10
C ILE A 418 23.02 -17.00 -27.42
N ALA A 419 22.15 -17.72 -26.71
CA ALA A 419 21.88 -19.13 -27.00
C ALA A 419 21.28 -19.32 -28.41
N ILE A 420 20.35 -18.46 -28.80
CA ILE A 420 19.76 -18.48 -30.15
C ILE A 420 20.82 -18.12 -31.20
N VAL A 421 21.64 -17.08 -30.96
CA VAL A 421 22.72 -16.67 -31.87
C VAL A 421 23.77 -17.77 -32.02
N ALA A 422 24.21 -18.39 -30.93
CA ALA A 422 25.17 -19.48 -30.94
C ALA A 422 24.61 -20.71 -31.68
N PHE A 423 23.32 -21.01 -31.47
CA PHE A 423 22.62 -22.07 -32.20
C PHE A 423 22.60 -21.80 -33.72
N LEU A 424 22.22 -20.58 -34.14
CA LEU A 424 22.13 -20.23 -35.56
C LEU A 424 23.51 -20.18 -36.25
N ARG A 425 24.55 -19.73 -35.54
CA ARG A 425 25.94 -19.80 -36.03
C ARG A 425 26.39 -21.24 -36.20
N LYS A 426 26.10 -22.12 -35.24
CA LYS A 426 26.45 -23.55 -35.31
C LYS A 426 25.63 -24.30 -36.37
N ALA A 427 24.43 -23.84 -36.67
CA ALA A 427 23.56 -24.39 -37.71
C ALA A 427 23.88 -23.85 -39.12
N GLU A 428 24.91 -22.99 -39.29
CA GLU A 428 25.31 -22.37 -40.55
C GLU A 428 24.19 -21.53 -41.23
N ARG A 429 23.34 -20.88 -40.43
CA ARG A 429 22.22 -20.04 -40.92
C ARG A 429 22.34 -18.57 -40.45
N PRO A 430 23.41 -17.85 -40.82
CA PRO A 430 23.62 -16.48 -40.38
C PRO A 430 22.53 -15.51 -40.87
N GLU A 431 21.86 -15.82 -41.98
CA GLU A 431 20.78 -14.99 -42.54
C GLU A 431 19.54 -14.91 -41.62
N ALA A 432 19.37 -15.87 -40.71
CA ALA A 432 18.29 -15.84 -39.72
C ALA A 432 18.60 -14.91 -38.53
N LEU A 433 19.86 -14.54 -38.30
CA LEU A 433 20.28 -13.69 -37.18
C LEU A 433 19.60 -12.32 -37.21
N ARG A 434 19.33 -11.76 -38.40
CA ARG A 434 18.65 -10.46 -38.54
C ARG A 434 17.28 -10.43 -37.86
N TYR A 435 16.57 -11.55 -37.84
CA TYR A 435 15.25 -11.66 -37.22
C TYR A 435 15.35 -11.70 -35.68
N VAL A 436 16.40 -12.34 -35.16
CA VAL A 436 16.71 -12.34 -33.72
C VAL A 436 17.06 -10.93 -33.27
N HIS A 437 17.92 -10.24 -34.05
CA HIS A 437 18.29 -8.85 -33.77
C HIS A 437 17.09 -7.89 -33.82
N ALA A 438 16.26 -8.01 -34.87
CA ALA A 438 15.02 -7.25 -34.96
C ALA A 438 14.08 -7.53 -33.77
N GLY A 439 14.03 -8.77 -33.29
CA GLY A 439 13.18 -9.18 -32.16
C GLY A 439 13.55 -8.49 -30.85
N TRP A 440 14.82 -8.56 -30.42
CA TRP A 440 15.21 -7.95 -29.15
C TRP A 440 15.25 -6.42 -29.21
N VAL A 441 15.58 -5.82 -30.36
CA VAL A 441 15.52 -4.36 -30.53
C VAL A 441 14.07 -3.87 -30.44
N ALA A 442 13.14 -4.56 -31.11
CA ALA A 442 11.71 -4.22 -31.01
C ALA A 442 11.18 -4.39 -29.59
N ALA A 443 11.66 -5.38 -28.82
CA ALA A 443 11.29 -5.56 -27.42
C ALA A 443 11.74 -4.41 -26.53
N LEU A 444 12.96 -3.89 -26.69
CA LEU A 444 13.44 -2.73 -25.95
C LEU A 444 12.63 -1.47 -26.28
N ALA A 445 12.32 -1.25 -27.57
CA ALA A 445 11.50 -0.12 -28.01
C ALA A 445 10.06 -0.20 -27.43
N ALA A 446 9.45 -1.39 -27.48
CA ALA A 446 8.14 -1.64 -26.88
C ALA A 446 8.16 -1.45 -25.36
N GLY A 447 9.26 -1.83 -24.69
CA GLY A 447 9.48 -1.57 -23.27
C GLY A 447 9.50 -0.08 -22.94
N GLY A 448 10.28 0.71 -23.69
CA GLY A 448 10.30 2.17 -23.54
C GLY A 448 8.93 2.81 -23.72
N LEU A 449 8.15 2.35 -24.72
CA LEU A 449 6.77 2.78 -24.93
C LEU A 449 5.86 2.39 -23.76
N THR A 450 6.00 1.17 -23.24
CA THR A 450 5.22 0.67 -22.09
C THR A 450 5.51 1.50 -20.84
N TRP A 451 6.78 1.84 -20.58
CA TRP A 451 7.17 2.73 -19.48
C TRP A 451 6.60 4.14 -19.64
N ALA A 452 6.66 4.72 -20.84
CA ALA A 452 6.07 6.02 -21.12
C ALA A 452 4.55 6.02 -20.90
N LEU A 453 3.83 5.04 -21.47
CA LEU A 453 2.38 4.91 -21.24
C LEU A 453 2.05 4.70 -19.77
N ALA A 454 2.78 3.85 -19.06
CA ALA A 454 2.54 3.63 -17.63
C ALA A 454 2.77 4.90 -16.80
N THR A 455 3.79 5.68 -17.14
CA THR A 455 4.15 6.92 -16.42
C THR A 455 3.16 8.06 -16.69
N TYR A 456 2.65 8.17 -17.92
CA TYR A 456 1.78 9.28 -18.33
C TYR A 456 0.26 8.97 -18.26
N ALA A 457 -0.16 7.71 -18.35
CA ALA A 457 -1.57 7.31 -18.40
C ALA A 457 -2.11 6.68 -17.10
N ILE A 458 -1.24 6.25 -16.17
CA ILE A 458 -1.65 5.56 -14.94
C ILE A 458 -1.20 6.36 -13.71
N GLY A 459 -2.02 7.34 -13.31
CA GLY A 459 -1.93 7.94 -11.97
C GLY A 459 -2.29 6.89 -10.92
N VAL A 460 -1.28 6.32 -10.26
CA VAL A 460 -1.37 5.05 -9.51
C VAL A 460 -2.28 5.15 -8.28
N SER A 461 -3.45 4.51 -8.40
CA SER A 461 -4.31 4.08 -7.29
C SER A 461 -3.55 3.11 -6.38
N GLY A 462 -3.42 3.41 -5.08
CA GLY A 462 -2.75 2.53 -4.12
C GLY A 462 -3.40 1.14 -3.99
N ALA A 463 -4.72 1.05 -4.16
CA ALA A 463 -5.42 -0.24 -4.20
C ALA A 463 -5.10 -1.03 -5.48
N SER A 464 -4.87 -0.35 -6.61
CA SER A 464 -4.40 -1.02 -7.83
C SER A 464 -2.97 -1.53 -7.67
N ARG A 465 -2.11 -0.86 -6.90
CA ARG A 465 -0.72 -1.27 -6.68
C ARG A 465 -0.62 -2.59 -5.92
N GLU A 466 -1.24 -2.70 -4.75
CA GLU A 466 -1.22 -3.95 -3.95
C GLU A 466 -1.89 -5.12 -4.67
N LEU A 467 -2.97 -4.85 -5.44
CA LEU A 467 -3.63 -5.85 -6.27
C LEU A 467 -2.76 -6.27 -7.46
N THR A 468 -2.14 -5.33 -8.17
CA THR A 468 -1.22 -5.65 -9.28
C THR A 468 0.04 -6.36 -8.79
N GLU A 469 0.51 -6.05 -7.58
CA GLU A 469 1.65 -6.72 -6.95
C GLU A 469 1.27 -8.15 -6.51
N GLY A 470 0.10 -8.33 -5.89
CA GLY A 470 -0.42 -9.64 -5.50
C GLY A 470 -0.68 -10.56 -6.70
N PHE A 471 -1.50 -10.11 -7.65
CA PHE A 471 -1.82 -10.87 -8.86
C PHE A 471 -0.61 -11.03 -9.79
N GLY A 472 0.20 -9.98 -9.95
CA GLY A 472 1.42 -10.01 -10.76
C GLY A 472 2.44 -11.00 -10.21
N SER A 473 2.67 -11.01 -8.90
CA SER A 473 3.60 -11.94 -8.25
C SER A 473 3.12 -13.39 -8.33
N LEU A 474 1.82 -13.65 -8.17
CA LEU A 474 1.27 -15.01 -8.32
C LEU A 474 1.31 -15.48 -9.78
N LEU A 475 1.01 -14.60 -10.74
CA LEU A 475 1.13 -14.90 -12.16
C LEU A 475 2.59 -15.19 -12.54
N ALA A 476 3.53 -14.35 -12.07
CA ALA A 476 4.96 -14.55 -12.26
C ALA A 476 5.43 -15.87 -11.63
N ALA A 477 4.96 -16.22 -10.43
CA ALA A 477 5.24 -17.51 -9.81
C ALA A 477 4.77 -18.68 -10.69
N VAL A 478 3.56 -18.63 -11.25
CA VAL A 478 3.05 -19.68 -12.16
C VAL A 478 3.89 -19.79 -13.45
N ILE A 479 4.30 -18.65 -14.01
CA ILE A 479 5.14 -18.61 -15.21
C ILE A 479 6.52 -19.18 -14.91
N LEU A 480 7.17 -18.75 -13.83
CA LEU A 480 8.49 -19.24 -13.41
C LEU A 480 8.46 -20.73 -13.07
N LEU A 481 7.40 -21.23 -12.42
CA LEU A 481 7.21 -22.67 -12.21
C LEU A 481 7.15 -23.42 -13.53
N SER A 482 6.36 -22.93 -14.48
CA SER A 482 6.17 -23.56 -15.78
C SER A 482 7.48 -23.60 -16.58
N VAL A 483 8.21 -22.47 -16.63
CA VAL A 483 9.49 -22.34 -17.35
C VAL A 483 10.61 -23.10 -16.63
N GLY A 484 10.67 -23.05 -15.30
CA GLY A 484 11.65 -23.75 -14.48
C GLY A 484 11.55 -25.27 -14.62
N ILE A 485 10.33 -25.81 -14.54
CA ILE A 485 10.08 -27.24 -14.77
C ILE A 485 10.42 -27.60 -16.23
N TRP A 486 10.09 -26.76 -17.20
CA TRP A 486 10.45 -27.02 -18.60
C TRP A 486 11.97 -27.02 -18.84
N MET A 487 12.70 -26.04 -18.29
CA MET A 487 14.16 -25.94 -18.39
C MET A 487 14.86 -27.09 -17.66
N HIS A 488 14.35 -27.53 -16.51
CA HIS A 488 14.90 -28.67 -15.79
C HIS A 488 14.87 -29.95 -16.63
N GLY A 489 13.76 -30.21 -17.32
CA GLY A 489 13.63 -31.35 -18.24
C GLY A 489 14.52 -31.28 -19.49
N LYS A 490 15.11 -30.11 -19.79
CA LYS A 490 16.00 -29.88 -20.95
C LYS A 490 17.48 -29.77 -20.59
N SER A 491 17.83 -29.88 -19.29
CA SER A 491 19.18 -29.69 -18.76
C SER A 491 20.21 -30.79 -19.11
N GLN A 492 19.84 -31.86 -19.81
CA GLN A 492 20.79 -32.86 -20.35
C GLN A 492 20.83 -32.82 -21.89
N ALA A 493 21.95 -32.31 -22.41
CA ALA A 493 22.13 -31.87 -23.81
C ALA A 493 22.01 -32.97 -24.90
N ASP A 494 22.15 -34.25 -24.55
CA ASP A 494 22.35 -35.34 -25.54
C ASP A 494 21.08 -35.85 -26.24
N GLN A 495 19.89 -35.53 -25.71
CA GLN A 495 18.61 -35.88 -26.35
C GLN A 495 17.98 -34.71 -27.11
N TRP A 496 18.31 -33.47 -26.74
CA TRP A 496 17.83 -32.26 -27.42
C TRP A 496 18.40 -32.14 -28.83
N GLN A 497 19.68 -32.46 -29.04
CA GLN A 497 20.30 -32.45 -30.38
C GLN A 497 19.59 -33.40 -31.35
N ARG A 498 19.19 -34.60 -30.90
CA ARG A 498 18.45 -35.59 -31.73
C ARG A 498 17.02 -35.15 -32.01
N TYR A 499 16.34 -34.54 -31.04
CA TYR A 499 14.99 -34.00 -31.22
C TYR A 499 14.96 -32.81 -32.18
N ILE A 500 15.97 -31.94 -32.12
CA ILE A 500 16.11 -30.77 -33.00
C ILE A 500 16.45 -31.19 -34.42
N HIS A 501 17.42 -32.09 -34.65
CA HIS A 501 17.75 -32.57 -36.00
C HIS A 501 16.55 -33.21 -36.72
N ALA A 502 15.67 -33.90 -36.00
CA ALA A 502 14.50 -34.58 -36.57
C ALA A 502 13.28 -33.68 -36.81
N LYS A 503 13.17 -32.52 -36.12
CA LYS A 503 12.01 -31.61 -36.26
C LYS A 503 12.31 -30.27 -36.92
N LEU A 504 13.56 -29.79 -36.92
CA LEU A 504 13.90 -28.50 -37.51
C LEU A 504 14.17 -28.58 -39.02
N SER A 505 14.68 -29.71 -39.51
CA SER A 505 14.90 -29.94 -40.95
C SER A 505 13.59 -29.86 -41.77
N ALA A 506 12.44 -30.17 -41.16
CA ALA A 506 11.13 -30.09 -41.80
C ALA A 506 10.39 -28.74 -41.62
N ALA A 507 10.85 -27.85 -40.74
CA ALA A 507 10.12 -26.62 -40.37
C ALA A 507 10.73 -25.32 -40.92
N LEU A 508 11.91 -25.37 -41.54
CA LEU A 508 12.67 -24.20 -42.02
C LEU A 508 12.21 -23.69 -43.40
N SER A 509 10.95 -23.24 -43.50
CA SER A 509 10.48 -22.31 -44.54
C SER A 509 10.39 -20.88 -43.96
N LYS A 510 10.13 -19.83 -44.78
CA LYS A 510 10.03 -18.40 -44.37
C LYS A 510 9.22 -18.13 -43.08
N ARG A 511 8.32 -19.03 -42.69
CA ARG A 511 7.54 -18.98 -41.43
C ARG A 511 8.39 -19.22 -40.17
N SER A 512 9.52 -19.92 -40.27
CA SER A 512 10.44 -20.21 -39.16
C SER A 512 11.30 -19.00 -38.75
N SER A 513 11.54 -18.04 -39.64
CA SER A 513 12.34 -16.85 -39.34
C SER A 513 11.56 -15.84 -38.50
N TRP A 514 10.26 -15.68 -38.77
CA TRP A 514 9.34 -14.91 -37.92
C TRP A 514 9.13 -15.52 -36.54
N PHE A 515 9.21 -16.85 -36.43
CA PHE A 515 9.22 -17.53 -35.13
C PHE A 515 10.45 -17.14 -34.30
N LEU A 516 11.64 -17.04 -34.91
CA LEU A 516 12.85 -16.59 -34.22
C LEU A 516 12.77 -15.12 -33.78
N PHE A 517 12.15 -14.26 -34.60
CA PHE A 517 11.80 -12.89 -34.20
C PHE A 517 10.88 -12.90 -32.97
N GLY A 518 9.74 -13.60 -33.03
CA GLY A 518 8.77 -13.64 -31.95
C GLY A 518 9.33 -14.25 -30.67
N LEU A 519 10.17 -15.27 -30.79
CA LEU A 519 10.85 -15.89 -29.66
C LEU A 519 11.83 -14.93 -28.98
N ALA A 520 12.66 -14.23 -29.75
CA ALA A 520 13.59 -13.24 -29.21
C ALA A 520 12.86 -12.03 -28.63
N PHE A 521 11.81 -11.55 -29.30
CA PHE A 521 10.97 -10.46 -28.84
C PHE A 521 10.30 -10.79 -27.51
N LEU A 522 9.57 -11.90 -27.42
CA LEU A 522 8.83 -12.27 -26.21
C LEU A 522 9.75 -12.55 -25.03
N ALA A 523 10.89 -13.20 -25.27
CA ALA A 523 11.88 -13.44 -24.23
C ALA A 523 12.42 -12.12 -23.66
N VAL A 524 12.89 -11.21 -24.52
CA VAL A 524 13.48 -9.94 -24.06
C VAL A 524 12.43 -8.98 -23.52
N TYR A 525 11.24 -8.90 -24.14
CA TYR A 525 10.18 -7.99 -23.71
C TYR A 525 9.68 -8.34 -22.32
N ARG A 526 9.62 -9.62 -21.97
CA ARG A 526 9.27 -10.07 -20.62
C ARG A 526 10.26 -9.52 -19.60
N GLU A 527 11.56 -9.71 -19.81
CA GLU A 527 12.59 -9.24 -18.86
C GLU A 527 12.61 -7.71 -18.76
N VAL A 528 12.38 -7.03 -19.87
CA VAL A 528 12.26 -5.56 -19.91
C VAL A 528 11.04 -5.08 -19.14
N PHE A 529 9.90 -5.77 -19.27
CA PHE A 529 8.69 -5.46 -18.51
C PHE A 529 8.89 -5.67 -17.01
N GLU A 530 9.48 -6.79 -16.59
CA GLU A 530 9.83 -7.05 -15.19
C GLU A 530 10.81 -5.98 -14.66
N THR A 531 11.84 -5.61 -15.43
CA THR A 531 12.77 -4.53 -15.09
C THR A 531 12.05 -3.20 -14.86
N ILE A 532 11.14 -2.82 -15.76
CA ILE A 532 10.36 -1.57 -15.65
C ILE A 532 9.54 -1.54 -14.35
N LEU A 533 8.87 -2.64 -14.00
CA LEU A 533 8.06 -2.71 -12.78
C LEU A 533 8.92 -2.58 -11.51
N PHE A 534 10.05 -3.30 -11.44
CA PHE A 534 10.95 -3.21 -10.28
C PHE A 534 11.62 -1.83 -10.17
N TYR A 535 11.99 -1.22 -11.29
CA TYR A 535 12.55 0.14 -11.32
C TYR A 535 11.52 1.19 -10.94
N ALA A 536 10.26 1.05 -11.37
CA ALA A 536 9.18 1.95 -10.96
C ALA A 536 8.94 1.88 -9.45
N ALA A 537 8.97 0.68 -8.87
CA ALA A 537 8.86 0.49 -7.43
C ALA A 537 10.03 1.14 -6.66
N LEU A 538 11.26 0.97 -7.16
CA LEU A 538 12.46 1.53 -6.54
C LEU A 538 12.56 3.06 -6.68
N ALA A 539 12.16 3.61 -7.83
CA ALA A 539 12.15 5.04 -8.09
C ALA A 539 11.15 5.80 -7.21
N SER A 540 10.07 5.14 -6.77
CA SER A 540 9.07 5.73 -5.86
C SER A 540 9.58 5.99 -4.43
N GLN A 541 10.83 5.62 -4.11
CA GLN A 541 11.44 5.73 -2.78
C GLN A 541 12.41 6.93 -2.63
N GLY A 542 12.48 7.83 -3.61
CA GLY A 542 13.12 9.16 -3.44
C GLY A 542 14.62 9.28 -3.77
N SER A 543 15.26 8.27 -4.38
CA SER A 543 16.72 8.24 -4.66
C SER A 543 17.06 8.11 -6.16
N GLY A 544 16.43 8.93 -7.01
CA GLY A 544 16.55 8.83 -8.48
C GLY A 544 17.98 8.83 -9.03
N GLY A 545 18.90 9.59 -8.43
CA GLY A 545 20.32 9.62 -8.84
C GLY A 545 21.06 8.31 -8.60
N ALA A 546 20.81 7.65 -7.47
CA ALA A 546 21.40 6.36 -7.14
C ALA A 546 20.86 5.23 -8.04
N VAL A 547 19.54 5.24 -8.29
CA VAL A 547 18.88 4.30 -9.20
C VAL A 547 19.43 4.44 -10.63
N PHE A 548 19.61 5.67 -11.10
CA PHE A 548 20.23 5.95 -12.40
C PHE A 548 21.69 5.48 -12.45
N GLY A 549 22.47 5.74 -11.39
CA GLY A 549 23.84 5.24 -11.27
C GLY A 549 23.92 3.71 -11.38
N GLY A 550 23.08 3.00 -10.63
CA GLY A 550 23.03 1.53 -10.67
C GLY A 550 22.62 0.99 -12.04
N PHE A 551 21.68 1.66 -12.71
CA PHE A 551 21.28 1.34 -14.10
C PHE A 551 22.43 1.49 -15.09
N VAL A 552 23.13 2.63 -15.09
CA VAL A 552 24.26 2.86 -16.01
C VAL A 552 25.38 1.87 -15.75
N THR A 553 25.72 1.61 -14.48
CA THR A 553 26.74 0.61 -14.14
C THR A 553 26.33 -0.80 -14.58
N GLY A 554 25.07 -1.19 -14.38
CA GLY A 554 24.56 -2.49 -14.82
C GLY A 554 24.59 -2.64 -16.35
N LEU A 555 24.25 -1.59 -17.12
CA LEU A 555 24.35 -1.61 -18.58
C LEU A 555 25.79 -1.85 -19.05
N VAL A 556 26.76 -1.16 -18.46
CA VAL A 556 28.19 -1.33 -18.79
C VAL A 556 28.63 -2.77 -18.48
N LEU A 557 28.27 -3.31 -17.31
CA LEU A 557 28.61 -4.68 -16.94
C LEU A 557 27.94 -5.71 -17.87
N LEU A 558 26.67 -5.54 -18.22
CA LEU A 558 25.98 -6.41 -19.17
C LEU A 558 26.65 -6.39 -20.55
N ALA A 559 27.10 -5.23 -21.02
CA ALA A 559 27.84 -5.12 -22.28
C ALA A 559 29.18 -5.89 -22.24
N VAL A 560 29.91 -5.79 -21.11
CA VAL A 560 31.15 -6.56 -20.88
C VAL A 560 30.86 -8.06 -20.84
N ILE A 561 29.83 -8.48 -20.11
CA ILE A 561 29.40 -9.88 -20.02
C ILE A 561 28.98 -10.40 -21.40
N ALA A 562 28.18 -9.65 -22.15
CA ALA A 562 27.76 -9.99 -23.51
C ALA A 562 28.94 -10.21 -24.43
N TRP A 563 29.90 -9.29 -24.43
CA TRP A 563 31.13 -9.40 -25.20
C TRP A 563 31.94 -10.65 -24.81
N ALA A 564 32.12 -10.89 -23.52
CA ALA A 564 32.83 -12.07 -23.03
C ALA A 564 32.11 -13.36 -23.44
N MET A 565 30.80 -13.45 -23.23
CA MET A 565 30.01 -14.63 -23.59
C MET A 565 30.05 -14.91 -25.10
N LEU A 566 29.90 -13.89 -25.94
CA LEU A 566 30.00 -14.06 -27.40
C LEU A 566 31.40 -14.50 -27.86
N ARG A 567 32.45 -14.10 -27.13
CA ARG A 567 33.84 -14.47 -27.43
C ARG A 567 34.23 -15.86 -26.91
N TYR A 568 33.68 -16.28 -25.77
CA TYR A 568 34.00 -17.55 -25.10
C TYR A 568 32.91 -18.64 -25.21
N SER A 569 31.83 -18.41 -25.98
CA SER A 569 30.65 -19.30 -26.12
C SER A 569 30.96 -20.74 -26.55
N GLN A 570 32.17 -21.03 -27.04
CA GLN A 570 32.55 -22.38 -27.51
C GLN A 570 32.83 -23.38 -26.36
N ARG A 571 32.87 -22.96 -25.08
CA ARG A 571 33.26 -23.82 -23.94
C ARG A 571 32.25 -23.91 -22.78
N LEU A 572 31.05 -23.34 -22.89
CA LEU A 572 30.09 -23.33 -21.78
C LEU A 572 29.35 -24.68 -21.64
N PRO A 573 29.36 -25.34 -20.46
CA PRO A 573 28.61 -26.56 -20.20
C PRO A 573 27.11 -26.24 -20.05
N ILE A 574 26.43 -26.13 -21.19
CA ILE A 574 25.01 -25.73 -21.33
C ILE A 574 24.09 -26.47 -20.35
N GLY A 575 24.33 -27.77 -20.09
CA GLY A 575 23.51 -28.55 -19.17
C GLY A 575 23.60 -28.12 -17.71
N LYS A 576 24.80 -27.80 -17.21
CA LYS A 576 24.99 -27.31 -15.82
C LYS A 576 24.33 -25.95 -15.64
N PHE A 577 24.48 -25.09 -16.65
CA PHE A 577 23.85 -23.78 -16.71
C PHE A 577 22.32 -23.88 -16.58
N PHE A 578 21.66 -24.68 -17.43
CA PHE A 578 20.21 -24.90 -17.34
C PHE A 578 19.76 -25.50 -16.00
N SER A 579 20.57 -26.36 -15.38
CA SER A 579 20.26 -26.93 -14.07
C SER A 579 20.26 -25.86 -12.97
N TYR A 580 21.27 -24.99 -12.93
CA TYR A 580 21.37 -23.92 -11.95
C TYR A 580 20.29 -22.85 -12.16
N SER A 581 20.02 -22.46 -13.41
CA SER A 581 18.91 -21.56 -13.73
C SER A 581 17.56 -22.14 -13.35
N SER A 582 17.34 -23.45 -13.55
CA SER A 582 16.09 -24.11 -13.15
C SER A 582 15.89 -24.15 -11.63
N ALA A 583 16.96 -24.35 -10.86
CA ALA A 583 16.91 -24.33 -9.40
C ALA A 583 16.64 -22.92 -8.88
N LEU A 584 17.30 -21.92 -9.46
CA LEU A 584 17.10 -20.51 -9.10
C LEU A 584 15.65 -20.07 -9.37
N MET A 585 15.10 -20.35 -10.56
CA MET A 585 13.71 -20.03 -10.88
C MET A 585 12.71 -20.74 -9.96
N ALA A 586 12.99 -21.97 -9.54
CA ALA A 586 12.14 -22.70 -8.61
C ALA A 586 12.09 -22.03 -7.23
N VAL A 587 13.25 -21.59 -6.71
CA VAL A 587 13.32 -20.83 -5.46
C VAL A 587 12.55 -19.50 -5.58
N LEU A 588 12.79 -18.74 -6.65
CA LEU A 588 12.12 -17.47 -6.89
C LEU A 588 10.61 -17.61 -7.01
N ALA A 589 10.12 -18.66 -7.67
CA ALA A 589 8.69 -18.90 -7.77
C ALA A 589 8.04 -19.17 -6.40
N ALA A 590 8.71 -19.91 -5.50
CA ALA A 590 8.22 -20.10 -4.13
C ALA A 590 8.23 -18.81 -3.32
N VAL A 591 9.25 -17.95 -3.51
CA VAL A 591 9.31 -16.62 -2.88
C VAL A 591 8.18 -15.72 -3.36
N LEU A 592 7.95 -15.65 -4.68
CA LEU A 592 6.89 -14.84 -5.28
C LEU A 592 5.49 -15.35 -4.92
N ALA A 593 5.30 -16.67 -4.78
CA ALA A 593 4.05 -17.24 -4.30
C ALA A 593 3.71 -16.74 -2.89
N GLY A 594 4.72 -16.65 -2.01
CA GLY A 594 4.57 -16.13 -0.66
C GLY A 594 4.26 -14.62 -0.64
N LYS A 595 5.08 -13.83 -1.34
CA LYS A 595 4.89 -12.37 -1.45
C LYS A 595 3.56 -11.99 -2.08
N GLY A 596 3.18 -12.65 -3.18
CA GLY A 596 1.91 -12.39 -3.84
C GLY A 596 0.70 -12.70 -2.96
N THR A 597 0.77 -13.77 -2.17
CA THR A 597 -0.29 -14.11 -1.21
C THR A 597 -0.37 -13.10 -0.07
N ALA A 598 0.77 -12.63 0.44
CA ALA A 598 0.84 -11.59 1.46
C ALA A 598 0.30 -10.25 0.94
N ALA A 599 0.66 -9.83 -0.28
CA ALA A 599 0.13 -8.62 -0.91
C ALA A 599 -1.40 -8.70 -1.12
N LEU A 600 -1.94 -9.88 -1.44
CA LEU A 600 -3.40 -10.09 -1.48
C LEU A 600 -4.07 -10.05 -0.10
N GLN A 601 -3.36 -10.42 0.97
CA GLN A 601 -3.83 -10.23 2.35
C GLN A 601 -3.83 -8.74 2.73
N GLU A 602 -2.80 -8.00 2.35
CA GLU A 602 -2.68 -6.55 2.58
C GLU A 602 -3.72 -5.75 1.77
N ALA A 603 -4.08 -6.25 0.57
CA ALA A 603 -5.18 -5.73 -0.23
C ALA A 603 -6.58 -6.12 0.29
N GLY A 604 -6.68 -6.88 1.38
CA GLY A 604 -7.94 -7.31 2.01
C GLY A 604 -8.72 -8.37 1.23
N MET A 605 -8.11 -9.02 0.23
CA MET A 605 -8.77 -10.06 -0.58
C MET A 605 -8.67 -11.45 0.05
N LEU A 606 -7.62 -11.69 0.85
CA LEU A 606 -7.42 -12.95 1.55
C LEU A 606 -7.52 -12.74 3.06
N SER A 607 -8.21 -13.68 3.73
CA SER A 607 -8.26 -13.72 5.18
C SER A 607 -6.84 -13.86 5.76
N VAL A 608 -6.60 -13.23 6.89
CA VAL A 608 -5.36 -13.37 7.65
C VAL A 608 -5.64 -14.30 8.83
N THR A 609 -5.04 -15.49 8.83
CA THR A 609 -5.06 -16.40 9.98
C THR A 609 -3.64 -16.49 10.55
N PRO A 610 -3.33 -15.75 11.62
CA PRO A 610 -1.98 -15.73 12.20
C PRO A 610 -1.58 -17.11 12.74
N VAL A 611 -0.31 -17.47 12.59
CA VAL A 611 0.28 -18.68 13.17
C VAL A 611 1.33 -18.28 14.19
N SER A 612 1.09 -18.59 15.47
CA SER A 612 2.01 -18.30 16.57
C SER A 612 3.31 -19.10 16.44
N GLY A 613 4.46 -18.44 16.62
CA GLY A 613 5.78 -19.08 16.60
C GLY A 613 6.42 -19.28 15.22
N TRP A 614 5.77 -18.82 14.13
CA TRP A 614 6.35 -18.88 12.79
C TRP A 614 7.20 -17.64 12.47
N PRO A 615 8.41 -17.78 11.88
CA PRO A 615 9.27 -16.64 11.59
C PRO A 615 8.72 -15.77 10.45
N ARG A 616 8.96 -14.46 10.53
CA ARG A 616 8.67 -13.51 9.45
C ARG A 616 9.97 -13.18 8.72
N VAL A 617 10.08 -13.62 7.46
CA VAL A 617 11.26 -13.38 6.61
C VAL A 617 10.79 -12.86 5.26
N THR A 618 10.65 -11.54 5.15
CA THR A 618 10.11 -10.85 3.96
C THR A 618 10.93 -11.12 2.71
N LEU A 619 12.26 -11.28 2.84
CA LEU A 619 13.15 -11.61 1.73
C LEU A 619 12.75 -12.93 1.03
N LEU A 620 12.37 -13.93 1.81
CA LEU A 620 11.98 -15.26 1.33
C LEU A 620 10.46 -15.38 1.08
N GLY A 621 9.70 -14.29 1.23
CA GLY A 621 8.25 -14.30 1.13
C GLY A 621 7.57 -15.09 2.26
N ILE A 622 8.23 -15.28 3.40
CA ILE A 622 7.70 -16.04 4.53
C ILE A 622 6.99 -15.07 5.48
N TYR A 623 5.69 -15.27 5.66
CA TYR A 623 4.85 -14.49 6.57
C TYR A 623 4.16 -15.43 7.57
N PRO A 624 3.92 -15.00 8.81
CA PRO A 624 3.33 -15.84 9.87
C PRO A 624 1.81 -15.99 9.70
N THR A 625 1.35 -16.34 8.49
CA THR A 625 -0.07 -16.55 8.16
C THR A 625 -0.26 -17.90 7.50
N LEU A 626 -1.34 -18.61 7.87
CA LEU A 626 -1.60 -19.96 7.36
C LEU A 626 -1.71 -19.98 5.83
N GLN A 627 -2.32 -18.98 5.24
CA GLN A 627 -2.55 -18.86 3.79
C GLN A 627 -1.22 -18.76 3.02
N VAL A 628 -0.28 -17.93 3.49
CA VAL A 628 1.05 -17.78 2.86
C VAL A 628 1.84 -19.09 2.97
N ILE A 629 1.82 -19.72 4.15
CA ILE A 629 2.50 -21.01 4.38
C ILE A 629 1.95 -22.09 3.44
N LEU A 630 0.62 -22.20 3.33
CA LEU A 630 -0.02 -23.17 2.44
C LEU A 630 0.31 -22.92 0.96
N MET A 631 0.34 -21.66 0.52
CA MET A 631 0.65 -21.32 -0.87
C MET A 631 2.11 -21.64 -1.22
N GLN A 632 3.06 -21.31 -0.35
CA GLN A 632 4.46 -21.67 -0.56
C GLN A 632 4.67 -23.19 -0.51
N ALA A 633 3.99 -23.89 0.39
CA ALA A 633 4.01 -25.36 0.44
C ALA A 633 3.47 -25.98 -0.86
N ALA A 634 2.36 -25.46 -1.39
CA ALA A 634 1.80 -25.90 -2.67
C ALA A 634 2.80 -25.68 -3.84
N ALA A 635 3.44 -24.51 -3.90
CA ALA A 635 4.46 -24.21 -4.90
C ALA A 635 5.65 -25.20 -4.82
N LEU A 636 6.14 -25.49 -3.61
CA LEU A 636 7.22 -26.46 -3.38
C LEU A 636 6.83 -27.88 -3.82
N VAL A 637 5.62 -28.33 -3.50
CA VAL A 637 5.11 -29.64 -3.95
C VAL A 637 5.07 -29.71 -5.48
N ILE A 638 4.62 -28.66 -6.16
CA ILE A 638 4.59 -28.60 -7.63
C ILE A 638 6.00 -28.69 -8.21
N ILE A 639 6.97 -27.97 -7.63
CA ILE A 639 8.39 -28.03 -8.05
C ILE A 639 8.94 -29.45 -7.91
N ILE A 640 8.76 -30.08 -6.73
CA ILE A 640 9.28 -31.41 -6.44
C ILE A 640 8.66 -32.44 -7.40
N LEU A 641 7.34 -32.42 -7.59
CA LEU A 641 6.64 -33.33 -8.49
C LEU A 641 7.05 -33.10 -9.95
N GLY A 642 7.20 -31.84 -10.38
CA GLY A 642 7.63 -31.49 -11.73
C GLY A 642 9.04 -31.96 -12.04
N PHE A 643 9.98 -31.76 -11.10
CA PHE A 643 11.37 -32.20 -11.27
C PHE A 643 11.48 -33.72 -11.22
N TRP A 644 10.75 -34.37 -10.31
CA TRP A 644 10.69 -35.82 -10.22
C TRP A 644 10.12 -36.46 -11.50
N TYR A 645 9.04 -35.89 -12.05
CA TYR A 645 8.44 -36.37 -13.30
C TYR A 645 9.44 -36.26 -14.46
N ASN A 646 10.13 -35.12 -14.58
CA ASN A 646 11.16 -34.94 -15.59
C ASN A 646 12.28 -35.97 -15.46
N ARG A 647 12.74 -36.24 -14.23
CA ARG A 647 13.77 -37.26 -13.98
C ARG A 647 13.31 -38.67 -14.36
N ARG A 648 12.09 -39.06 -14.02
CA ARG A 648 11.52 -40.37 -14.42
C ARG A 648 11.31 -40.51 -15.93
N ALA A 649 10.84 -39.46 -16.59
CA ALA A 649 10.68 -39.45 -18.04
C ALA A 649 12.02 -39.65 -18.77
N ILE A 650 13.12 -39.18 -18.17
CA ILE A 650 14.49 -39.37 -18.66
C ILE A 650 14.97 -40.81 -18.41
N GLU A 651 14.77 -41.36 -17.21
CA GLU A 651 15.17 -42.72 -16.85
C GLU A 651 14.44 -43.77 -17.71
N ALA A 652 13.15 -43.59 -18.00
CA ALA A 652 12.35 -44.47 -18.86
C ALA A 652 12.75 -44.40 -20.35
N GLY A 653 13.58 -43.44 -20.75
CA GLY A 653 14.10 -43.27 -22.12
C GLY A 653 15.51 -43.83 -22.36
N ARG A 654 16.20 -44.35 -21.33
CA ARG A 654 17.51 -45.00 -21.51
C ARG A 654 17.34 -46.43 -22.04
N PRO A 655 18.00 -46.82 -23.14
CA PRO A 655 18.05 -48.23 -23.54
C PRO A 655 18.75 -49.05 -22.43
N ALA A 656 18.24 -50.26 -22.17
CA ALA A 656 18.83 -51.18 -21.20
C ALA A 656 20.30 -51.43 -21.55
N LYS A 657 21.20 -51.34 -20.55
CA LYS A 657 22.59 -51.77 -20.71
C LYS A 657 22.58 -53.23 -21.16
N ALA A 658 23.11 -53.52 -22.34
CA ALA A 658 23.40 -54.88 -22.76
C ALA A 658 24.34 -55.49 -21.69
N GLY A 659 23.85 -56.53 -21.03
CA GLY A 659 24.62 -57.28 -20.06
C GLY A 659 25.84 -57.89 -20.73
N ASN A 660 26.98 -57.74 -20.07
CA ASN A 660 28.22 -58.42 -20.35
C ASN A 660 27.97 -59.95 -20.33
N GLN A 661 27.97 -60.60 -21.49
CA GLN A 661 28.20 -62.04 -21.60
C GLN A 661 29.65 -62.22 -22.05
N SER A 662 30.48 -62.55 -21.06
CA SER A 662 31.77 -63.19 -21.26
C SER A 662 31.57 -64.56 -21.91
N ALA A 663 32.19 -64.76 -23.06
CA ALA A 663 32.77 -66.04 -23.47
C ALA A 663 34.28 -65.84 -23.53
#